data_AF-A0AAN7VZI7-F1
#
_entry.id   AF-A0AAN7VZI7-F1
#
_cell.length_a   1.000
_cell.length_b   1.000
_cell.length_c   1.000
_cell.angle_alpha   90.00
_cell.angle_beta   90.00
_cell.angle_gamma   90.00
#
_symmetry.space_group_name_H-M   'P 1'
#
loop_
_entity.id
_entity.type
_entity.pdbx_description
1 polymer ?
#
loop_
_entity_poly.entity_id
_entity_poly.type
_entity_poly.pdbx_seq_one_letter_code
_entity_poly.pdbx_strand_id
1 'polypeptide(L)'
;MSTLIYPPITTADLQTEEAKTLALELTWLLSSLQSTLESLKAGLEECAALLAPTESYASTLVLSSHRSENLKGFITRIGTRVIKGDIQLRLSSLPPPRGQTSYRVSISSELILEQLTTTRTLINACLDVVDTTRWTGDATNANFISGQLRLLHDNIQEAKSALKGWTPGQKLWHEDPIDGAAFTPALPANLAFHLSISEAAILLNVRILEPANHNTGGSTTPLSIAASSTASYSGFSLRERLSGVLGGGKQALHDEAHEVFNYQGQETTMAPPALLTAVDSTSHIHLVVGSNPLAGARCSKSLEVGATPILIAPENANIHYGLAKRIEEHNIQWLQRDFSDEDLTTLGREETDHVVDAVFVTYGGKSELAAHISTLCKRLRIPVNVADAPNLCSFTILSTHNSGPLQIGVTTSGKGCKLASRIKREIASALPAELGEAVDRLGTVRRRIWEQDHAAEAAAGMEADDDEGGQSAVFNKLVTPSDVEAAKARRMRWLAQICEYWPLRRLAAITDEDVDAILLSYKHDPSTAPAADSKPLLNPAVLDARRKQGRIILAGSGPGHPDLLTTATLKAIRSADLILADKLVPAPVLELVPRRTPVHIARKFPGNADAAQDELHRLGLEALNQGLTVLRLKQGDPYLYGRGAEELEFFRTHGYEATVLPGITSSLAAPLFAKIPATHRGVSDQILICTGTGRKGAPPTPPAFAGNQTVVFLMALHRLKELVASLTGPMSDGGASYPPSTPCAVIERASCPDQRVIRSTLEYVNMAVEEEGSRPPGLLVVGAVCEVLQKLGKGQKWVVEDGFQGLDVLDDMGEGGNGLDRLREQLITPGLEEIKDPFGGLKSTRGAVAV
;
A
#
# COMPACT_ATOMS: atom_id res chain seq x y z
N MET A 1 -56.18 -58.76 42.76
CA MET A 1 -56.88 -60.07 42.83
C MET A 1 -55.91 -61.04 43.49
N SER A 2 -56.22 -61.56 44.69
CA SER A 2 -55.38 -62.54 45.38
C SER A 2 -55.70 -63.94 44.84
N THR A 3 -54.82 -64.49 44.01
CA THR A 3 -54.92 -65.87 43.55
C THR A 3 -54.36 -66.78 44.64
N LEU A 4 -55.22 -67.51 45.36
CA LEU A 4 -54.80 -68.54 46.31
C LEU A 4 -54.46 -69.81 45.52
N ILE A 5 -53.17 -70.20 45.53
CA ILE A 5 -52.68 -71.42 44.88
C ILE A 5 -52.93 -72.60 45.83
N TYR A 6 -53.67 -73.61 45.39
CA TYR A 6 -53.98 -74.83 46.15
C TYR A 6 -53.42 -76.07 45.44
N PRO A 7 -52.74 -77.00 46.13
CA PRO A 7 -52.52 -77.05 47.59
C PRO A 7 -51.54 -75.97 48.08
N PRO A 8 -51.63 -75.55 49.36
CA PRO A 8 -50.77 -74.53 49.93
C PRO A 8 -49.31 -75.01 49.94
N ILE A 9 -48.48 -74.36 49.14
CA ILE A 9 -47.03 -74.58 49.10
C ILE A 9 -46.46 -74.13 50.45
N THR A 10 -45.63 -74.96 51.09
CA THR A 10 -45.01 -74.57 52.36
C THR A 10 -44.07 -73.38 52.14
N THR A 11 -43.80 -72.57 53.16
CA THR A 11 -42.92 -71.40 53.00
C THR A 11 -41.51 -71.78 52.53
N ALA A 12 -41.02 -72.98 52.87
CA ALA A 12 -39.74 -73.50 52.41
C ALA A 12 -39.79 -73.92 50.91
N ASP A 13 -40.87 -74.55 50.48
CA ASP A 13 -41.08 -74.92 49.07
C ASP A 13 -41.30 -73.67 48.20
N LEU A 14 -41.95 -72.63 48.73
CA LEU A 14 -42.17 -71.36 48.04
C LEU A 14 -40.85 -70.62 47.80
N GLN A 15 -39.97 -70.56 48.80
CA GLN A 15 -38.62 -70.01 48.65
C GLN A 15 -37.78 -70.81 47.65
N THR A 16 -37.96 -72.13 47.60
CA THR A 16 -37.25 -73.00 46.66
C THR A 16 -37.73 -72.79 45.23
N GLU A 17 -39.04 -72.69 45.00
CA GLU A 17 -39.61 -72.40 43.67
C GLU A 17 -39.36 -70.94 43.23
N GLU A 18 -39.32 -69.99 44.16
CA GLU A 18 -38.89 -68.61 43.89
C GLU A 18 -37.42 -68.58 43.45
N ALA A 19 -36.51 -69.22 44.18
CA ALA A 19 -35.10 -69.32 43.82
C ALA A 19 -34.88 -70.01 42.46
N LYS A 20 -35.67 -71.05 42.17
CA LYS A 20 -35.64 -71.78 40.90
C LYS A 20 -36.19 -70.94 39.73
N THR A 21 -37.26 -70.17 39.97
CA THR A 21 -37.81 -69.24 38.98
C THR A 21 -36.81 -68.13 38.68
N LEU A 22 -36.17 -67.55 39.70
CA LEU A 22 -35.10 -66.56 39.56
C LEU A 22 -33.90 -67.12 38.78
N ALA A 23 -33.50 -68.37 39.02
CA ALA A 23 -32.41 -69.02 38.28
C ALA A 23 -32.75 -69.23 36.80
N LEU A 24 -34.00 -69.62 36.50
CA LEU A 24 -34.49 -69.75 35.12
C LEU A 24 -34.59 -68.40 34.42
N GLU A 25 -35.09 -67.37 35.10
CA GLU A 25 -35.16 -66.00 34.58
C GLU A 25 -33.76 -65.44 34.30
N LEU A 26 -32.81 -65.64 35.21
CA LEU A 26 -31.41 -65.28 35.00
C LEU A 26 -30.83 -66.01 33.79
N THR A 27 -31.07 -67.31 33.66
CA THR A 27 -30.59 -68.11 32.50
C THR A 27 -31.17 -67.59 31.19
N TRP A 28 -32.46 -67.24 31.18
CA TRP A 28 -33.12 -66.64 30.02
C TRP A 28 -32.54 -65.28 29.67
N LEU A 29 -32.31 -64.40 30.66
CA LEU A 29 -31.67 -63.09 30.47
C LEU A 29 -30.25 -63.22 29.90
N LEU A 30 -29.42 -64.11 30.45
CA LEU A 30 -28.06 -64.33 29.97
C LEU A 30 -28.06 -64.85 28.53
N SER A 31 -29.01 -65.72 28.17
CA SER A 31 -29.18 -66.21 26.78
C SER A 31 -29.61 -65.10 25.82
N SER A 32 -30.60 -64.28 26.20
CA SER A 32 -31.05 -63.14 25.38
C SER A 32 -29.95 -62.10 25.17
N LEU A 33 -29.11 -61.87 26.18
CA LEU A 33 -27.97 -60.97 26.11
C LEU A 33 -26.94 -61.40 25.04
N GLN A 34 -26.74 -62.71 24.81
CA GLN A 34 -25.80 -63.20 23.80
C GLN A 34 -26.17 -62.75 22.38
N SER A 35 -27.46 -62.72 22.05
CA SER A 35 -27.94 -62.19 20.77
C SER A 35 -27.76 -60.67 20.65
N THR A 36 -27.87 -59.95 21.77
CA THR A 36 -27.62 -58.51 21.82
C THR A 36 -26.12 -58.21 21.63
N LEU A 37 -25.24 -59.00 22.25
CA LEU A 37 -23.78 -58.90 22.09
C LEU A 37 -23.34 -59.18 20.65
N GLU A 38 -23.99 -60.09 19.95
CA GLU A 38 -23.75 -60.33 18.51
C GLU A 38 -24.06 -59.10 17.65
N SER A 39 -25.22 -58.47 17.89
CA SER A 39 -25.60 -57.25 17.17
C SER A 39 -24.65 -56.10 17.47
N LEU A 40 -24.20 -55.98 18.73
CA LEU A 40 -23.21 -54.99 19.13
C LEU A 40 -21.84 -55.24 18.49
N LYS A 41 -21.42 -56.52 18.37
CA LYS A 41 -20.18 -56.90 17.69
C LYS A 41 -20.17 -56.41 16.24
N ALA A 42 -21.26 -56.63 15.50
CA ALA A 42 -21.36 -56.18 14.11
C ALA A 42 -21.16 -54.65 13.99
N GLY A 43 -21.77 -53.86 14.88
CA GLY A 43 -21.56 -52.40 14.90
C GLY A 43 -20.11 -51.99 15.24
N LEU A 44 -19.45 -52.71 16.15
CA LEU A 44 -18.05 -52.48 16.48
C LEU A 44 -17.11 -52.87 15.33
N GLU A 45 -17.41 -53.93 14.58
CA GLU A 45 -16.66 -54.36 13.39
C GLU A 45 -16.74 -53.30 12.27
N GLU A 46 -17.91 -52.71 12.05
CA GLU A 46 -18.07 -51.58 11.13
C GLU A 46 -17.21 -50.38 11.56
N CYS A 47 -17.22 -50.03 12.85
CA CYS A 47 -16.37 -48.96 13.38
C CYS A 47 -14.87 -49.27 13.20
N ALA A 48 -14.46 -50.51 13.45
CA ALA A 48 -13.08 -50.96 13.24
C ALA A 48 -12.68 -50.90 11.76
N ALA A 49 -13.59 -51.26 10.85
CA ALA A 49 -13.36 -51.18 9.40
C ALA A 49 -13.13 -49.73 8.93
N LEU A 50 -13.89 -48.75 9.46
CA LEU A 50 -13.72 -47.32 9.15
C LEU A 50 -12.36 -46.75 9.62
N LEU A 51 -11.75 -47.39 10.63
CA LEU A 51 -10.45 -47.02 11.19
C LEU A 51 -9.30 -47.88 10.65
N ALA A 52 -9.60 -48.88 9.80
CA ALA A 52 -8.60 -49.76 9.21
C ALA A 52 -7.74 -49.00 8.18
N PRO A 53 -6.43 -49.31 8.07
CA PRO A 53 -5.52 -48.66 7.14
C PRO A 53 -5.61 -49.30 5.76
N THR A 54 -6.81 -49.35 5.18
CA THR A 54 -7.07 -49.96 3.87
C THR A 54 -7.51 -48.90 2.87
N GLU A 55 -6.91 -48.90 1.68
CA GLU A 55 -7.19 -47.92 0.62
C GLU A 55 -8.66 -47.92 0.19
N SER A 56 -9.33 -49.06 0.29
CA SER A 56 -10.77 -49.22 -0.01
C SER A 56 -11.68 -48.31 0.83
N TYR A 57 -11.22 -47.81 1.98
CA TYR A 57 -11.98 -46.92 2.87
C TYR A 57 -11.39 -45.50 2.96
N ALA A 58 -10.62 -45.07 1.95
CA ALA A 58 -10.07 -43.72 1.90
C ALA A 58 -11.19 -42.66 1.83
N SER A 59 -11.16 -41.70 2.75
CA SER A 59 -12.15 -40.62 2.85
C SER A 59 -11.51 -39.28 2.49
N THR A 60 -12.01 -38.61 1.45
CA THR A 60 -11.60 -37.24 1.11
C THR A 60 -12.53 -36.24 1.80
N LEU A 61 -11.97 -35.43 2.67
CA LEU A 61 -12.66 -34.43 3.49
C LEU A 61 -12.34 -33.03 2.95
N VAL A 62 -13.38 -32.24 2.71
CA VAL A 62 -13.24 -30.84 2.30
C VAL A 62 -13.01 -29.98 3.53
N LEU A 63 -11.98 -29.12 3.47
CA LEU A 63 -11.70 -28.16 4.53
C LEU A 63 -12.46 -26.85 4.25
N SER A 64 -13.20 -26.39 5.25
CA SER A 64 -13.90 -25.09 5.22
C SER A 64 -13.78 -24.39 6.57
N SER A 65 -13.78 -23.05 6.58
CA SER A 65 -13.77 -22.26 7.81
C SER A 65 -15.16 -21.70 8.11
N HIS A 66 -15.51 -21.59 9.39
CA HIS A 66 -16.86 -21.20 9.85
C HIS A 66 -17.25 -19.75 9.48
N ARG A 67 -16.28 -18.86 9.19
CA ARG A 67 -16.57 -17.41 9.01
C ARG A 67 -15.74 -16.69 7.93
N SER A 68 -14.86 -17.37 7.20
CA SER A 68 -13.99 -16.69 6.21
C SER A 68 -13.56 -17.59 5.05
N GLU A 69 -13.42 -17.01 3.85
CA GLU A 69 -12.82 -17.68 2.69
C GLU A 69 -11.28 -17.85 2.77
N ASN A 70 -10.73 -17.75 3.98
CA ASN A 70 -9.29 -17.69 4.24
C ASN A 70 -8.61 -19.07 4.17
N LEU A 71 -9.40 -20.15 4.17
CA LEU A 71 -8.91 -21.51 4.04
C LEU A 71 -9.83 -22.28 3.09
N LYS A 72 -9.24 -22.85 2.03
CA LYS A 72 -9.91 -23.77 1.10
C LYS A 72 -8.99 -24.95 0.84
N GLY A 73 -9.54 -26.14 0.66
CA GLY A 73 -8.72 -27.30 0.35
C GLY A 73 -9.40 -28.62 0.68
N PHE A 74 -8.63 -29.70 0.60
CA PHE A 74 -9.07 -31.02 1.00
C PHE A 74 -7.94 -31.80 1.64
N ILE A 75 -8.30 -32.79 2.46
CA ILE A 75 -7.41 -33.81 2.99
C ILE A 75 -7.99 -35.19 2.70
N THR A 76 -7.13 -36.17 2.47
CA THR A 76 -7.51 -37.57 2.30
C THR A 76 -7.02 -38.36 3.50
N ARG A 77 -7.96 -38.95 4.23
CA ARG A 77 -7.71 -39.81 5.41
C ARG A 77 -7.81 -41.28 5.02
N ILE A 78 -6.87 -42.09 5.48
CA ILE A 78 -6.95 -43.56 5.46
C ILE A 78 -6.75 -44.05 6.91
N GLY A 79 -7.77 -44.74 7.44
CA GLY A 79 -7.79 -45.18 8.83
C GLY A 79 -7.53 -44.02 9.81
N THR A 80 -6.43 -44.12 10.56
CA THR A 80 -6.01 -43.14 11.58
C THR A 80 -5.02 -42.08 11.07
N ARG A 81 -4.75 -42.04 9.76
CA ARG A 81 -3.73 -41.17 9.16
C ARG A 81 -4.29 -40.28 8.07
N VAL A 82 -3.73 -39.08 7.94
CA VAL A 82 -3.91 -38.19 6.77
C VAL A 82 -2.73 -38.42 5.84
N ILE A 83 -3.00 -38.93 4.64
CA ILE A 83 -1.96 -39.33 3.67
C ILE A 83 -1.66 -38.25 2.64
N LYS A 84 -2.63 -37.38 2.37
CA LYS A 84 -2.55 -36.35 1.33
C LYS A 84 -3.44 -35.19 1.69
N GLY A 85 -3.07 -34.00 1.25
CA GLY A 85 -3.93 -32.83 1.33
C GLY A 85 -3.38 -31.71 0.48
N ASP A 86 -4.27 -30.86 0.02
CA ASP A 86 -3.94 -29.64 -0.71
C ASP A 86 -4.72 -28.48 -0.09
N ILE A 87 -3.97 -27.55 0.49
CA ILE A 87 -4.51 -26.54 1.40
C ILE A 87 -4.07 -25.18 0.90
N GLN A 88 -5.05 -24.32 0.65
CA GLN A 88 -4.86 -22.94 0.23
C GLN A 88 -5.18 -22.03 1.41
N LEU A 89 -4.16 -21.31 1.87
CA LEU A 89 -4.24 -20.35 2.96
C LEU A 89 -4.21 -18.93 2.39
N ARG A 90 -5.18 -18.11 2.79
CA ARG A 90 -5.24 -16.66 2.55
C ARG A 90 -5.27 -15.96 3.89
N LEU A 91 -4.08 -15.80 4.48
CA LEU A 91 -3.91 -15.12 5.77
C LEU A 91 -3.22 -13.77 5.53
N SER A 92 -3.72 -12.70 6.15
CA SER A 92 -3.20 -11.34 5.95
C SER A 92 -1.73 -11.18 6.36
N SER A 93 -1.26 -11.97 7.32
CA SER A 93 0.13 -12.01 7.81
C SER A 93 1.01 -13.06 7.11
N LEU A 94 0.48 -13.84 6.16
CA LEU A 94 1.23 -14.78 5.33
C LEU A 94 1.02 -14.43 3.84
N PRO A 95 1.80 -13.50 3.27
CA PRO A 95 1.60 -13.06 1.90
C PRO A 95 1.88 -14.20 0.91
N PRO A 96 1.06 -14.34 -0.15
CA PRO A 96 1.28 -15.37 -1.15
C PRO A 96 2.55 -15.08 -1.97
N PRO A 97 3.23 -16.13 -2.50
CA PRO A 97 4.36 -15.95 -3.41
C PRO A 97 3.98 -15.11 -4.64
N ARG A 98 4.95 -14.40 -5.24
CA ARG A 98 4.72 -13.54 -6.41
C ARG A 98 3.97 -14.30 -7.51
N GLY A 99 2.80 -13.78 -7.90
CA GLY A 99 1.95 -14.36 -8.95
C GLY A 99 0.87 -15.34 -8.46
N GLN A 100 0.77 -15.62 -7.16
CA GLN A 100 -0.27 -16.47 -6.58
C GLN A 100 -1.27 -15.68 -5.74
N THR A 101 -2.51 -16.16 -5.65
CA THR A 101 -3.61 -15.53 -4.88
C THR A 101 -3.75 -16.09 -3.46
N SER A 102 -3.04 -17.18 -3.14
CA SER A 102 -3.05 -17.86 -1.84
C SER A 102 -1.74 -18.60 -1.62
N TYR A 103 -1.35 -18.78 -0.36
CA TYR A 103 -0.24 -19.64 0.02
C TYR A 103 -0.70 -21.10 -0.02
N ARG A 104 -0.18 -21.89 -0.98
CA ARG A 104 -0.57 -23.29 -1.18
C ARG A 104 0.41 -24.24 -0.50
N VAL A 105 -0.11 -25.15 0.30
CA VAL A 105 0.65 -26.17 1.02
C VAL A 105 0.05 -27.53 0.73
N SER A 106 0.88 -28.46 0.26
CA SER A 106 0.49 -29.86 0.05
C SER A 106 1.07 -30.72 1.17
N ILE A 107 0.29 -31.65 1.71
CA ILE A 107 0.80 -32.66 2.67
C ILE A 107 1.53 -33.72 1.85
N SER A 108 2.83 -33.90 2.10
CA SER A 108 3.72 -34.84 1.40
C SER A 108 4.07 -36.08 2.22
N SER A 109 3.94 -36.02 3.55
CA SER A 109 4.20 -37.15 4.46
C SER A 109 2.95 -37.48 5.28
N GLU A 110 2.82 -38.73 5.70
CA GLU A 110 1.68 -39.19 6.49
C GLU A 110 1.62 -38.52 7.87
N LEU A 111 0.47 -37.94 8.21
CA LEU A 111 0.21 -37.34 9.52
C LEU A 111 -0.66 -38.28 10.36
N ILE A 112 -0.21 -38.65 11.55
CA ILE A 112 -0.93 -39.56 12.44
C ILE A 112 -1.89 -38.76 13.33
N LEU A 113 -3.15 -39.20 13.39
CA LEU A 113 -4.15 -38.67 14.32
C LEU A 113 -4.19 -39.56 15.56
N GLU A 114 -3.51 -39.15 16.63
CA GLU A 114 -3.38 -39.93 17.86
C GLU A 114 -4.74 -40.29 18.46
N GLN A 115 -5.69 -39.34 18.50
CA GLN A 115 -7.05 -39.57 19.00
C GLN A 115 -7.79 -40.70 18.24
N LEU A 116 -7.62 -40.82 16.91
CA LEU A 116 -8.17 -41.96 16.15
C LEU A 116 -7.42 -43.26 16.43
N THR A 117 -6.12 -43.19 16.72
CA THR A 117 -5.31 -44.35 17.07
C THR A 117 -5.76 -44.92 18.41
N THR A 118 -5.96 -44.08 19.42
CA THR A 118 -6.56 -44.46 20.71
C THR A 118 -7.95 -45.06 20.52
N THR A 119 -8.80 -44.40 19.73
CA THR A 119 -10.16 -44.88 19.44
C THR A 119 -10.15 -46.27 18.80
N ARG A 120 -9.26 -46.50 17.82
CA ARG A 120 -9.10 -47.81 17.17
C ARG A 120 -8.67 -48.90 18.15
N THR A 121 -7.71 -48.60 19.02
CA THR A 121 -7.24 -49.54 20.05
C THR A 121 -8.36 -49.93 21.01
N LEU A 122 -9.15 -48.95 21.47
CA LEU A 122 -10.28 -49.19 22.37
C LEU A 122 -11.41 -50.00 21.71
N ILE A 123 -11.72 -49.72 20.44
CA ILE A 123 -12.72 -50.50 19.68
C ILE A 123 -12.26 -51.95 19.50
N ASN A 124 -10.99 -52.17 19.17
CA ASN A 124 -10.46 -53.54 19.09
C ASN A 124 -10.53 -54.26 20.44
N ALA A 125 -10.22 -53.56 21.54
CA ALA A 125 -10.38 -54.12 22.88
C ALA A 125 -11.86 -54.45 23.20
N CYS A 126 -12.81 -53.64 22.74
CA CYS A 126 -14.25 -53.95 22.83
C CYS A 126 -14.60 -55.24 22.07
N LEU A 127 -14.07 -55.43 20.86
CA LEU A 127 -14.28 -56.65 20.07
C LEU A 127 -13.74 -57.88 20.80
N ASP A 128 -12.53 -57.79 21.36
CA ASP A 128 -11.92 -58.86 22.15
C ASP A 128 -12.75 -59.22 23.39
N VAL A 129 -13.30 -58.21 24.09
CA VAL A 129 -14.19 -58.39 25.25
C VAL A 129 -15.49 -59.11 24.84
N VAL A 130 -16.11 -58.71 23.73
CA VAL A 130 -17.32 -59.37 23.24
C VAL A 130 -17.04 -60.82 22.84
N ASP A 131 -15.95 -61.07 22.11
CA ASP A 131 -15.57 -62.44 21.73
C ASP A 131 -15.24 -63.31 22.92
N THR A 132 -14.57 -62.75 23.94
CA THR A 132 -14.29 -63.44 25.20
C THR A 132 -15.57 -63.79 25.95
N THR A 133 -16.55 -62.89 25.95
CA THR A 133 -17.85 -63.09 26.61
C THR A 133 -18.72 -64.13 25.88
N ARG A 134 -18.59 -64.25 24.55
CA ARG A 134 -19.39 -65.17 23.73
C ARG A 134 -18.77 -66.57 23.60
N TRP A 135 -17.45 -66.69 23.43
CA TRP A 135 -16.81 -67.92 22.96
C TRP A 135 -15.84 -68.58 23.95
N THR A 136 -15.12 -67.80 24.76
CA THR A 136 -14.02 -68.34 25.58
C THR A 136 -14.27 -68.28 27.09
N GLY A 137 -15.32 -67.58 27.54
CA GLY A 137 -15.71 -67.45 28.95
C GLY A 137 -16.92 -68.29 29.37
N ASP A 138 -17.29 -68.19 30.64
CA ASP A 138 -18.49 -68.85 31.20
C ASP A 138 -19.74 -68.02 30.86
N ALA A 139 -20.37 -68.34 29.74
CA ALA A 139 -21.56 -67.68 29.21
C ALA A 139 -22.81 -67.81 30.11
N THR A 140 -22.72 -68.60 31.20
CA THR A 140 -23.81 -68.80 32.17
C THR A 140 -23.53 -68.13 33.53
N ASN A 141 -22.35 -67.53 33.70
CA ASN A 141 -21.97 -66.87 34.95
C ASN A 141 -22.24 -65.37 34.91
N ALA A 142 -23.25 -64.95 35.68
CA ALA A 142 -23.68 -63.55 35.76
C ALA A 142 -22.58 -62.58 36.25
N ASN A 143 -21.72 -63.00 37.17
CA ASN A 143 -20.64 -62.16 37.69
C ASN A 143 -19.56 -61.91 36.64
N PHE A 144 -19.21 -62.95 35.88
CA PHE A 144 -18.26 -62.84 34.77
C PHE A 144 -18.79 -61.91 33.68
N ILE A 145 -20.03 -62.15 33.22
CA ILE A 145 -20.68 -61.33 32.18
C ILE A 145 -20.83 -59.88 32.64
N SER A 146 -21.25 -59.65 33.89
CA SER A 146 -21.34 -58.28 34.42
C SER A 146 -19.99 -57.57 34.44
N GLY A 147 -18.89 -58.28 34.73
CA GLY A 147 -17.54 -57.71 34.69
C GLY A 147 -17.13 -57.31 33.27
N GLN A 148 -17.37 -58.19 32.29
CA GLN A 148 -17.09 -57.92 30.88
C GLN A 148 -17.93 -56.76 30.33
N LEU A 149 -19.21 -56.67 30.69
CA LEU A 149 -20.08 -55.56 30.29
C LEU A 149 -19.62 -54.21 30.85
N ARG A 150 -19.08 -54.18 32.08
CA ARG A 150 -18.49 -52.96 32.65
C ARG A 150 -17.24 -52.54 31.89
N LEU A 151 -16.33 -53.48 31.62
CA LEU A 151 -15.13 -53.21 30.83
C LEU A 151 -15.48 -52.72 29.41
N LEU A 152 -16.50 -53.32 28.79
CA LEU A 152 -17.02 -52.89 27.50
C LEU A 152 -17.58 -51.46 27.56
N HIS A 153 -18.35 -51.14 28.60
CA HIS A 153 -18.86 -49.80 28.84
C HIS A 153 -17.73 -48.77 28.97
N ASP A 154 -16.73 -49.06 29.80
CA ASP A 154 -15.61 -48.15 30.06
C ASP A 154 -14.81 -47.86 28.78
N ASN A 155 -14.46 -48.90 28.02
CA ASN A 155 -13.74 -48.74 26.74
C ASN A 155 -14.56 -47.92 25.73
N ILE A 156 -15.88 -48.12 25.64
CA ILE A 156 -16.76 -47.35 24.76
C ILE A 156 -16.83 -45.88 25.20
N GLN A 157 -16.94 -45.62 26.51
CA GLN A 157 -16.96 -44.24 27.03
C GLN A 157 -15.64 -43.52 26.77
N GLU A 158 -14.50 -44.20 26.95
CA GLU A 158 -13.19 -43.63 26.69
C GLU A 158 -12.98 -43.36 25.19
N ALA A 159 -13.39 -44.29 24.31
CA ALA A 159 -13.35 -44.10 22.86
C ALA A 159 -14.22 -42.90 22.43
N LYS A 160 -15.42 -42.78 23.02
CA LYS A 160 -16.32 -41.64 22.78
C LYS A 160 -15.71 -40.32 23.28
N SER A 161 -15.05 -40.34 24.43
CA SER A 161 -14.35 -39.18 24.99
C SER A 161 -13.23 -38.69 24.05
N ALA A 162 -12.43 -39.62 23.53
CA ALA A 162 -11.37 -39.34 22.56
C ALA A 162 -11.88 -38.65 21.28
N LEU A 163 -13.09 -38.99 20.83
CA LEU A 163 -13.74 -38.36 19.67
C LEU A 163 -14.39 -37.01 19.98
N LYS A 164 -14.80 -36.76 21.22
CA LYS A 164 -15.41 -35.48 21.63
C LYS A 164 -14.39 -34.35 21.69
N GLY A 165 -13.16 -34.63 22.09
CA GLY A 165 -12.13 -33.61 22.16
C GLY A 165 -10.92 -34.02 22.97
N TRP A 166 -10.40 -33.06 23.73
CA TRP A 166 -9.16 -33.18 24.50
C TRP A 166 -9.21 -34.35 25.48
N THR A 167 -8.18 -35.20 25.44
CA THR A 167 -7.97 -36.31 26.37
C THR A 167 -6.82 -36.01 27.34
N PRO A 168 -6.92 -36.48 28.61
CA PRO A 168 -5.81 -36.37 29.56
C PRO A 168 -4.58 -37.12 29.01
N GLY A 169 -3.52 -36.39 28.64
CA GLY A 169 -2.31 -36.94 28.03
C GLY A 169 -2.02 -36.45 26.61
N GLN A 170 -2.94 -35.70 25.98
CA GLN A 170 -2.68 -35.04 24.70
C GLN A 170 -1.68 -33.88 24.88
N LYS A 171 -0.56 -33.94 24.15
CA LYS A 171 0.44 -32.88 24.12
C LYS A 171 -0.15 -31.62 23.48
N LEU A 172 0.30 -30.46 23.95
CA LEU A 172 -0.09 -29.19 23.36
C LEU A 172 0.59 -28.98 22.00
N TRP A 173 -0.01 -28.12 21.17
CA TRP A 173 0.47 -27.84 19.81
C TRP A 173 1.93 -27.34 19.75
N HIS A 174 2.43 -26.75 20.83
CA HIS A 174 3.81 -26.26 20.94
C HIS A 174 4.78 -27.31 21.52
N GLU A 175 4.27 -28.36 22.17
CA GLU A 175 5.07 -29.45 22.75
C GLU A 175 5.34 -30.57 21.73
N ASP A 176 4.45 -30.74 20.75
CA ASP A 176 4.59 -31.71 19.66
C ASP A 176 4.21 -31.10 18.31
N PRO A 177 5.04 -30.20 17.76
CA PRO A 177 4.74 -29.56 16.49
C PRO A 177 4.86 -30.54 15.33
N ILE A 178 3.92 -30.46 14.37
CA ILE A 178 4.04 -31.22 13.12
C ILE A 178 5.31 -30.78 12.40
N ASP A 179 6.11 -31.75 11.97
CA ASP A 179 7.34 -31.50 11.20
C ASP A 179 7.02 -30.70 9.93
N GLY A 180 7.70 -29.56 9.74
CA GLY A 180 7.55 -28.72 8.56
C GLY A 180 7.93 -29.43 7.26
N ALA A 181 8.77 -30.47 7.32
CA ALA A 181 9.13 -31.30 6.18
C ALA A 181 8.00 -32.25 5.72
N ALA A 182 6.94 -32.41 6.51
CA ALA A 182 5.75 -33.17 6.10
C ALA A 182 4.92 -32.46 5.02
N PHE A 183 5.33 -31.25 4.60
CA PHE A 183 4.62 -30.42 3.64
C PHE A 183 5.51 -30.00 2.46
N THR A 184 4.89 -29.81 1.29
CA THR A 184 5.52 -29.28 0.07
C THR A 184 4.76 -28.02 -0.39
N PRO A 185 5.38 -26.83 -0.42
CA PRO A 185 6.70 -26.51 0.16
C PRO A 185 6.70 -26.67 1.69
N ALA A 186 7.89 -26.80 2.29
CA ALA A 186 8.03 -26.93 3.74
C ALA A 186 7.40 -25.74 4.47
N LEU A 187 6.78 -26.00 5.63
CA LEU A 187 6.10 -24.95 6.40
C LEU A 187 7.08 -23.85 6.84
N PRO A 188 6.70 -22.56 6.74
CA PRO A 188 7.46 -21.45 7.32
C PRO A 188 7.64 -21.60 8.83
N ALA A 189 8.80 -21.20 9.37
CA ALA A 189 9.09 -21.28 10.81
C ALA A 189 8.13 -20.45 11.70
N ASN A 190 7.49 -19.44 11.12
CA ASN A 190 6.51 -18.58 11.78
C ASN A 190 5.06 -19.07 11.63
N LEU A 191 4.83 -20.29 11.14
CA LEU A 191 3.51 -20.86 10.90
C LEU A 191 3.39 -22.22 11.62
N ALA A 192 2.52 -22.30 12.63
CA ALA A 192 2.20 -23.57 13.29
C ALA A 192 0.93 -24.18 12.69
N PHE A 193 1.03 -25.46 12.35
CA PHE A 193 -0.05 -26.25 11.77
C PHE A 193 -0.38 -27.41 12.71
N HIS A 194 -1.65 -27.55 13.10
CA HIS A 194 -2.07 -28.57 14.05
C HIS A 194 -3.44 -29.17 13.68
N LEU A 195 -3.51 -30.51 13.65
CA LEU A 195 -4.73 -31.27 13.41
C LEU A 195 -5.17 -31.94 14.71
N SER A 196 -6.45 -31.78 15.06
CA SER A 196 -7.05 -32.41 16.24
C SER A 196 -8.46 -32.91 15.94
N ILE A 197 -9.02 -33.74 16.81
CA ILE A 197 -10.39 -34.23 16.70
C ILE A 197 -11.24 -33.58 17.79
N SER A 198 -12.40 -33.08 17.41
CA SER A 198 -13.42 -32.63 18.37
C SER A 198 -14.80 -32.82 17.77
N GLU A 199 -15.74 -33.28 18.58
CA GLU A 199 -17.11 -33.62 18.16
C GLU A 199 -17.12 -34.51 16.90
N ALA A 200 -16.22 -35.50 16.84
CA ALA A 200 -15.98 -36.41 15.72
C ALA A 200 -15.62 -35.73 14.37
N ALA A 201 -15.26 -34.44 14.40
CA ALA A 201 -14.73 -33.70 13.26
C ALA A 201 -13.21 -33.52 13.36
N ILE A 202 -12.52 -33.54 12.21
CA ILE A 202 -11.11 -33.15 12.14
C ILE A 202 -11.05 -31.63 12.08
N LEU A 203 -10.47 -31.03 13.11
CA LEU A 203 -10.23 -29.60 13.20
C LEU A 203 -8.80 -29.28 12.76
N LEU A 204 -8.68 -28.31 11.86
CA LEU A 204 -7.42 -27.73 11.46
C LEU A 204 -7.24 -26.37 12.13
N ASN A 205 -6.21 -26.27 12.99
CA ASN A 205 -5.80 -25.03 13.62
C ASN A 205 -4.51 -24.51 12.96
N VAL A 206 -4.54 -23.26 12.48
CA VAL A 206 -3.39 -22.58 11.87
C VAL A 206 -3.06 -21.35 12.71
N ARG A 207 -1.82 -21.23 13.20
CA ARG A 207 -1.34 -20.09 14.00
C ARG A 207 -0.14 -19.43 13.34
N ILE A 208 -0.04 -18.11 13.46
CA ILE A 208 1.13 -17.34 13.01
C ILE A 208 1.89 -16.85 14.25
N LEU A 209 3.18 -17.17 14.29
CA LEU A 209 4.07 -16.95 15.43
C LEU A 209 5.03 -15.80 15.17
N GLU A 210 5.31 -14.99 16.19
CA GLU A 210 6.38 -13.98 16.16
C GLU A 210 7.47 -14.33 17.18
N PRO A 211 8.77 -14.05 16.92
CA PRO A 211 9.83 -14.25 17.91
C PRO A 211 9.59 -13.40 19.16
N ALA A 212 9.70 -14.01 20.35
CA ALA A 212 9.64 -13.28 21.60
C ALA A 212 10.88 -12.36 21.73
N ASN A 213 10.65 -11.05 21.74
CA ASN A 213 11.74 -10.08 21.90
C ASN A 213 12.10 -9.95 23.40
N HIS A 214 13.23 -10.52 23.84
CA HIS A 214 13.80 -10.25 25.17
C HIS A 214 14.40 -8.84 25.34
N ASN A 215 14.28 -7.94 24.34
CA ASN A 215 14.88 -6.61 24.38
C ASN A 215 13.97 -5.53 25.00
N THR A 216 13.52 -5.75 26.24
CA THR A 216 13.25 -4.66 27.17
C THR A 216 14.19 -4.79 28.36
N GLY A 217 15.40 -4.25 28.21
CA GLY A 217 16.31 -4.08 29.34
C GLY A 217 15.75 -3.09 30.35
N GLY A 218 15.69 -3.50 31.63
CA GLY A 218 15.39 -2.61 32.75
C GLY A 218 14.87 -3.32 33.99
N SER A 219 15.79 -3.61 34.92
CA SER A 219 15.63 -4.04 36.32
C SER A 219 15.09 -5.45 36.63
N THR A 220 16.04 -6.29 37.03
CA THR A 220 15.88 -7.37 38.01
C THR A 220 15.19 -6.85 39.29
N THR A 221 13.95 -7.28 39.51
CA THR A 221 13.32 -7.36 40.84
C THR A 221 12.90 -8.81 41.08
N PRO A 222 13.28 -9.44 42.21
CA PRO A 222 13.04 -10.86 42.46
C PRO A 222 11.60 -11.07 42.93
N LEU A 223 10.64 -11.06 42.01
CA LEU A 223 9.24 -11.48 42.23
C LEU A 223 8.70 -12.15 40.96
N SER A 224 9.40 -13.17 40.45
CA SER A 224 8.95 -14.00 39.32
C SER A 224 8.65 -15.45 39.73
N ILE A 225 8.38 -15.69 41.01
CA ILE A 225 7.90 -16.99 41.52
C ILE A 225 6.53 -16.76 42.17
N ALA A 226 5.51 -16.45 41.36
CA ALA A 226 4.08 -16.59 41.68
C ALA A 226 3.17 -16.01 40.56
N ALA A 227 3.45 -16.31 39.29
CA ALA A 227 2.55 -15.97 38.19
C ALA A 227 2.15 -17.24 37.40
N SER A 228 1.98 -18.36 38.08
CA SER A 228 0.99 -19.34 37.64
C SER A 228 -0.38 -18.77 37.98
N SER A 229 -1.24 -18.58 36.97
CA SER A 229 -2.57 -17.97 37.04
C SER A 229 -2.62 -16.43 37.17
N THR A 230 -2.49 -15.72 36.04
CA THR A 230 -3.18 -14.42 35.91
C THR A 230 -4.05 -14.44 34.66
N ALA A 231 -5.36 -14.38 34.91
CA ALA A 231 -6.41 -14.45 33.93
C ALA A 231 -6.39 -13.22 33.00
N SER A 232 -6.56 -13.45 31.70
CA SER A 232 -6.95 -12.42 30.74
C SER A 232 -8.29 -11.81 31.16
N TYR A 233 -8.33 -10.49 31.32
CA TYR A 233 -9.53 -9.70 31.66
C TYR A 233 -10.16 -9.07 30.40
N SER A 234 -10.39 -9.86 29.35
CA SER A 234 -11.29 -9.44 28.28
C SER A 234 -12.74 -9.73 28.72
N GLY A 235 -13.58 -8.69 28.78
CA GLY A 235 -14.93 -8.73 29.34
C GLY A 235 -15.99 -9.48 28.52
N PHE A 236 -15.60 -10.43 27.66
CA PHE A 236 -16.52 -11.12 26.73
C PHE A 236 -16.79 -12.61 27.04
N SER A 237 -16.16 -13.22 28.06
CA SER A 237 -16.27 -14.68 28.30
C SER A 237 -17.29 -15.14 29.36
N LEU A 238 -18.30 -14.34 29.69
CA LEU A 238 -19.34 -14.72 30.67
C LEU A 238 -20.14 -15.97 30.22
N ARG A 239 -20.30 -16.18 28.90
CA ARG A 239 -21.04 -17.31 28.34
C ARG A 239 -20.25 -18.63 28.35
N GLU A 240 -18.92 -18.57 28.29
CA GLU A 240 -18.03 -19.74 28.25
C GLU A 240 -17.67 -20.27 29.64
N ARG A 241 -17.54 -19.37 30.63
CA ARG A 241 -17.37 -19.77 32.04
C ARG A 241 -18.54 -20.61 32.56
N LEU A 242 -19.74 -20.41 32.01
CA LEU A 242 -20.93 -21.20 32.35
C LEU A 242 -20.95 -22.57 31.65
N SER A 243 -20.31 -22.76 30.48
CA SER A 243 -20.31 -24.06 29.79
C SER A 243 -19.36 -25.08 30.44
N GLY A 244 -18.22 -24.62 30.98
CA GLY A 244 -17.25 -25.48 31.68
C GLY A 244 -17.75 -26.03 33.02
N VAL A 245 -18.67 -25.32 33.69
CA VAL A 245 -19.31 -25.79 34.94
C VAL A 245 -20.40 -26.85 34.66
N LEU A 246 -20.88 -26.96 33.42
CA LEU A 246 -21.95 -27.88 33.00
C LEU A 246 -21.44 -29.10 32.18
N GLY A 247 -20.13 -29.36 32.17
CA GLY A 247 -19.55 -30.53 31.50
C GLY A 247 -19.39 -30.39 29.98
N GLY A 248 -19.46 -29.18 29.44
CA GLY A 248 -19.06 -28.89 28.06
C GLY A 248 -17.54 -28.85 27.92
N GLY A 249 -16.98 -29.52 26.91
CA GLY A 249 -15.55 -29.50 26.64
C GLY A 249 -15.04 -28.07 26.41
N LYS A 250 -13.87 -27.74 26.98
CA LYS A 250 -13.19 -26.46 26.72
C LYS A 250 -12.88 -26.36 25.23
N GLN A 251 -13.61 -25.49 24.53
CA GLN A 251 -13.23 -25.07 23.19
C GLN A 251 -12.17 -23.98 23.34
N ALA A 252 -10.92 -24.27 22.98
CA ALA A 252 -9.85 -23.26 22.97
C ALA A 252 -10.09 -22.29 21.80
N LEU A 253 -10.82 -21.21 22.05
CA LEU A 253 -11.03 -20.13 21.09
C LEU A 253 -10.20 -18.91 21.51
N HIS A 254 -9.22 -18.55 20.67
CA HIS A 254 -8.63 -17.22 20.49
C HIS A 254 -8.01 -16.44 21.67
N ASP A 255 -7.93 -16.98 22.88
CA ASP A 255 -7.42 -16.23 24.06
C ASP A 255 -5.93 -16.45 24.40
N GLU A 256 -5.14 -17.09 23.52
CA GLU A 256 -3.67 -17.29 23.66
C GLU A 256 -2.84 -16.04 23.28
N ALA A 257 -3.48 -14.89 23.03
CA ALA A 257 -2.80 -13.65 22.64
C ALA A 257 -1.91 -13.12 23.78
N HIS A 258 -0.66 -12.80 23.47
CA HIS A 258 0.39 -12.34 24.41
C HIS A 258 1.04 -13.40 25.32
N GLU A 259 0.67 -14.68 25.23
CA GLU A 259 1.40 -15.75 25.92
C GLU A 259 2.68 -16.10 25.15
N VAL A 260 3.75 -16.43 25.90
CA VAL A 260 5.04 -16.87 25.35
C VAL A 260 5.06 -18.39 25.33
N PHE A 261 5.26 -18.98 24.15
CA PHE A 261 5.33 -20.42 23.94
C PHE A 261 6.74 -20.81 23.47
N ASN A 262 7.25 -21.93 23.94
CA ASN A 262 8.43 -22.55 23.35
C ASN A 262 8.00 -23.41 22.15
N TYR A 263 8.31 -22.96 20.94
CA TYR A 263 7.97 -23.63 19.69
C TYR A 263 9.25 -23.92 18.91
N GLN A 264 9.51 -25.21 18.61
CA GLN A 264 10.70 -25.66 17.89
C GLN A 264 12.04 -25.14 18.49
N GLY A 265 12.10 -24.97 19.82
CA GLY A 265 13.28 -24.49 20.53
C GLY A 265 13.45 -22.96 20.55
N GLN A 266 12.44 -22.19 20.11
CA GLN A 266 12.41 -20.72 20.17
C GLN A 266 11.22 -20.23 21.01
N GLU A 267 11.45 -19.21 21.83
CA GLU A 267 10.35 -18.48 22.48
C GLU A 267 9.61 -17.63 21.44
N THR A 268 8.30 -17.83 21.34
CA THR A 268 7.42 -17.16 20.37
C THR A 268 6.18 -16.62 21.06
N THR A 269 5.64 -15.51 20.56
CA THR A 269 4.41 -14.90 21.06
C THR A 269 3.36 -14.81 19.96
N MET A 270 2.09 -14.95 20.32
CA MET A 270 0.97 -14.60 19.43
C MET A 270 0.72 -13.10 19.51
N ALA A 271 1.04 -12.36 18.44
CA ALA A 271 0.76 -10.94 18.35
C ALA A 271 -0.66 -10.71 17.79
N PRO A 272 -1.62 -10.18 18.56
CA PRO A 272 -2.87 -9.75 17.98
C PRO A 272 -2.63 -8.50 17.13
N PRO A 273 -3.19 -8.43 15.91
CA PRO A 273 -3.16 -7.20 15.13
C PRO A 273 -3.90 -6.09 15.90
N ALA A 274 -3.32 -4.90 15.97
CA ALA A 274 -3.98 -3.75 16.58
C ALA A 274 -5.25 -3.40 15.78
N LEU A 275 -6.36 -3.18 16.48
CA LEU A 275 -7.58 -2.66 15.86
C LEU A 275 -7.37 -1.19 15.49
N LEU A 276 -7.57 -0.86 14.22
CA LEU A 276 -7.61 0.53 13.75
C LEU A 276 -9.05 1.00 13.77
N THR A 277 -9.33 2.04 14.57
CA THR A 277 -10.65 2.66 14.68
C THR A 277 -10.60 4.13 14.31
N ALA A 278 -11.69 4.64 13.77
CA ALA A 278 -11.97 6.07 13.68
C ALA A 278 -13.02 6.42 14.74
N VAL A 279 -12.87 7.57 15.39
CA VAL A 279 -13.76 8.05 16.45
C VAL A 279 -14.27 9.42 16.03
N ASP A 280 -15.58 9.59 15.95
CA ASP A 280 -16.18 10.92 15.88
C ASP A 280 -15.99 11.58 17.24
N SER A 281 -15.23 12.68 17.26
CA SER A 281 -14.91 13.41 18.49
C SER A 281 -15.63 14.75 18.56
N THR A 282 -16.66 14.94 17.74
CA THR A 282 -17.45 16.16 17.72
C THR A 282 -18.06 16.38 19.10
N SER A 283 -17.82 17.56 19.66
CA SER A 283 -18.21 17.96 21.02
C SER A 283 -17.51 17.21 22.16
N HIS A 284 -16.59 16.28 21.93
CA HIS A 284 -15.89 15.58 23.03
C HIS A 284 -15.11 16.55 23.93
N ILE A 285 -14.99 16.23 25.22
CA ILE A 285 -14.06 16.92 26.13
C ILE A 285 -12.75 16.12 26.19
N HIS A 286 -11.67 16.74 25.72
CA HIS A 286 -10.34 16.16 25.77
C HIS A 286 -9.51 16.81 26.86
N LEU A 287 -9.15 16.05 27.90
CA LEU A 287 -8.30 16.54 28.96
C LEU A 287 -6.82 16.40 28.57
N VAL A 288 -6.09 17.51 28.52
CA VAL A 288 -4.66 17.55 28.18
C VAL A 288 -3.86 17.98 29.40
N VAL A 289 -2.97 17.11 29.85
CA VAL A 289 -2.18 17.30 31.07
C VAL A 289 -0.71 17.58 30.67
N GLY A 290 -0.25 18.80 30.96
CA GLY A 290 1.11 19.31 30.69
C GLY A 290 1.17 20.51 29.74
N SER A 291 2.31 21.22 29.72
CA SER A 291 2.46 22.55 29.06
C SER A 291 3.43 22.58 27.87
N ASN A 292 3.96 21.43 27.46
CA ASN A 292 5.02 21.35 26.46
C ASN A 292 4.48 21.51 25.01
N PRO A 293 5.36 21.60 23.98
CA PRO A 293 4.92 21.72 22.59
C PRO A 293 4.02 20.57 22.13
N LEU A 294 4.17 19.37 22.70
CA LEU A 294 3.31 18.22 22.41
C LEU A 294 1.89 18.45 22.92
N ALA A 295 1.69 19.08 24.08
CA ALA A 295 0.37 19.50 24.57
C ALA A 295 -0.30 20.47 23.60
N GLY A 296 0.46 21.41 23.03
CA GLY A 296 -0.04 22.30 21.98
C GLY A 296 -0.50 21.54 20.73
N ALA A 297 0.25 20.52 20.31
CA ALA A 297 -0.14 19.66 19.20
C ALA A 297 -1.40 18.84 19.51
N ARG A 298 -1.57 18.33 20.74
CA ARG A 298 -2.78 17.59 21.17
C ARG A 298 -4.01 18.48 21.23
N CYS A 299 -3.89 19.69 21.77
CA CYS A 299 -4.99 20.66 21.79
C CYS A 299 -5.38 21.06 20.37
N SER A 300 -4.40 21.35 19.51
CA SER A 300 -4.65 21.70 18.10
C SER A 300 -5.40 20.59 17.38
N LYS A 301 -4.98 19.34 17.58
CA LYS A 301 -5.64 18.21 16.93
C LYS A 301 -7.05 17.96 17.46
N SER A 302 -7.28 18.21 18.74
CA SER A 302 -8.62 18.10 19.36
C SER A 302 -9.58 19.12 18.75
N LEU A 303 -9.14 20.37 18.59
CA LEU A 303 -9.94 21.42 17.95
C LEU A 303 -10.25 21.11 16.47
N GLU A 304 -9.28 20.57 15.72
CA GLU A 304 -9.48 20.18 14.32
C GLU A 304 -10.58 19.11 14.13
N VAL A 305 -10.82 18.28 15.14
CA VAL A 305 -11.84 17.21 15.10
C VAL A 305 -13.14 17.59 15.81
N GLY A 306 -13.30 18.86 16.20
CA GLY A 306 -14.50 19.36 16.87
C GLY A 306 -14.59 19.06 18.37
N ALA A 307 -13.51 18.61 19.00
CA ALA A 307 -13.45 18.41 20.44
C ALA A 307 -13.03 19.70 21.17
N THR A 308 -13.47 19.84 22.42
CA THR A 308 -13.11 20.95 23.31
C THR A 308 -11.96 20.51 24.23
N PRO A 309 -10.72 20.99 24.02
CA PRO A 309 -9.61 20.65 24.88
C PRO A 309 -9.62 21.48 26.18
N ILE A 310 -9.43 20.79 27.30
CA ILE A 310 -9.17 21.41 28.61
C ILE A 310 -7.71 21.13 28.98
N LEU A 311 -6.93 22.19 29.16
CA LEU A 311 -5.52 22.12 29.51
C LEU A 311 -5.36 22.22 31.03
N ILE A 312 -4.71 21.23 31.65
CA ILE A 312 -4.25 21.30 33.04
C ILE A 312 -2.75 21.50 33.04
N ALA A 313 -2.32 22.65 33.58
CA ALA A 313 -0.91 22.94 33.83
C ALA A 313 -0.79 23.99 34.95
N PRO A 314 0.24 23.91 35.82
CA PRO A 314 0.50 24.89 36.86
C PRO A 314 0.61 26.33 36.34
N GLU A 315 0.26 27.32 37.15
CA GLU A 315 0.37 28.74 36.81
C GLU A 315 1.81 29.17 36.46
N ASN A 316 2.81 28.55 37.08
CA ASN A 316 4.23 28.79 36.82
C ASN A 316 4.79 28.01 35.61
N ALA A 317 3.97 27.25 34.90
CA ALA A 317 4.42 26.45 33.77
C ALA A 317 4.74 27.34 32.56
N ASN A 318 5.90 27.13 31.95
CA ASN A 318 6.27 27.83 30.73
C ASN A 318 5.40 27.34 29.56
N ILE A 319 4.38 28.12 29.20
CA ILE A 319 3.45 27.79 28.12
C ILE A 319 4.09 28.10 26.77
N HIS A 320 4.13 27.10 25.90
CA HIS A 320 4.59 27.27 24.53
C HIS A 320 3.71 28.29 23.76
N TYR A 321 4.31 29.15 22.93
CA TYR A 321 3.60 30.25 22.24
C TYR A 321 2.33 29.81 21.47
N GLY A 322 2.35 28.61 20.88
CA GLY A 322 1.21 28.06 20.15
C GLY A 322 0.00 27.69 21.02
N LEU A 323 0.21 27.45 22.32
CA LEU A 323 -0.85 27.29 23.31
C LEU A 323 -1.34 28.65 23.81
N ALA A 324 -0.41 29.57 24.12
CA ALA A 324 -0.74 30.91 24.63
C ALA A 324 -1.73 31.66 23.72
N LYS A 325 -1.46 31.68 22.41
CA LYS A 325 -2.35 32.30 21.42
C LYS A 325 -3.78 31.73 21.45
N ARG A 326 -3.91 30.40 21.56
CA ARG A 326 -5.23 29.74 21.54
C ARG A 326 -6.00 29.89 22.85
N ILE A 327 -5.29 30.05 23.97
CA ILE A 327 -5.87 30.38 25.27
C ILE A 327 -6.42 31.82 25.24
N GLU A 328 -5.65 32.77 24.66
CA GLU A 328 -6.10 34.16 24.46
C GLU A 328 -7.31 34.26 23.54
N GLU A 329 -7.37 33.44 22.50
CA GLU A 329 -8.52 33.35 21.58
C GLU A 329 -9.74 32.63 22.18
N HIS A 330 -9.70 32.24 23.46
CA HIS A 330 -10.74 31.47 24.17
C HIS A 330 -11.10 30.10 23.54
N ASN A 331 -10.20 29.53 22.73
CA ASN A 331 -10.39 28.23 22.10
C ASN A 331 -9.99 27.05 23.02
N ILE A 332 -9.24 27.32 24.09
CA ILE A 332 -8.77 26.31 25.04
C ILE A 332 -9.03 26.82 26.46
N GLN A 333 -9.67 26.01 27.29
CA GLN A 333 -9.81 26.31 28.71
C GLN A 333 -8.54 25.87 29.45
N TRP A 334 -7.82 26.81 30.05
CA TRP A 334 -6.64 26.51 30.86
C TRP A 334 -6.99 26.54 32.35
N LEU A 335 -6.87 25.39 33.01
CA LEU A 335 -6.94 25.24 34.46
C LEU A 335 -5.52 25.38 35.04
N GLN A 336 -5.27 26.51 35.69
CA GLN A 336 -3.97 26.93 36.22
C GLN A 336 -3.64 26.24 37.55
N ARG A 337 -3.62 24.90 37.56
CA ARG A 337 -3.34 24.09 38.74
C ARG A 337 -2.78 22.73 38.36
N ASP A 338 -2.36 21.98 39.38
CA ASP A 338 -2.03 20.56 39.22
C ASP A 338 -3.29 19.71 39.00
N PHE A 339 -3.06 18.54 38.41
CA PHE A 339 -4.09 17.53 38.17
C PHE A 339 -4.66 16.98 39.48
N SER A 340 -5.98 16.87 39.56
CA SER A 340 -6.73 16.20 40.63
C SER A 340 -7.52 15.02 40.07
N ASP A 341 -7.68 13.95 40.85
CA ASP A 341 -8.41 12.75 40.43
C ASP A 341 -9.87 13.04 40.04
N GLU A 342 -10.50 14.04 40.68
CA GLU A 342 -11.87 14.47 40.40
C GLU A 342 -12.03 15.12 39.02
N ASP A 343 -10.93 15.58 38.40
CA ASP A 343 -10.96 16.23 37.07
C ASP A 343 -11.50 15.29 35.99
N LEU A 344 -11.30 13.98 36.17
CA LEU A 344 -11.77 12.97 35.23
C LEU A 344 -13.29 12.78 35.25
N THR A 345 -13.96 13.17 36.34
CA THR A 345 -15.40 12.93 36.58
C THR A 345 -16.20 14.22 36.79
N THR A 346 -15.57 15.39 36.68
CA THR A 346 -16.24 16.69 36.88
C THR A 346 -16.16 17.60 35.65
N LEU A 347 -15.14 17.41 34.79
CA LEU A 347 -14.89 18.28 33.66
C LEU A 347 -15.50 17.79 32.34
N GLY A 348 -16.09 16.61 32.33
CA GLY A 348 -16.78 16.05 31.16
C GLY A 348 -18.14 16.69 30.90
N ARG A 349 -18.83 16.17 29.89
CA ARG A 349 -20.14 16.70 29.46
C ARG A 349 -21.26 16.11 30.29
N GLU A 350 -22.39 16.79 30.28
CA GLU A 350 -23.61 16.30 30.94
C GLU A 350 -24.06 14.94 30.39
N GLU A 351 -23.92 14.72 29.07
CA GLU A 351 -24.23 13.43 28.40
C GLU A 351 -23.41 12.24 28.92
N THR A 352 -22.23 12.50 29.50
CA THR A 352 -21.30 11.49 30.00
C THR A 352 -21.22 11.47 31.52
N ASP A 353 -22.24 11.98 32.22
CA ASP A 353 -22.24 12.16 33.68
C ASP A 353 -20.98 12.88 34.19
N HIS A 354 -20.55 13.89 33.43
CA HIS A 354 -19.33 14.69 33.68
C HIS A 354 -18.00 13.93 33.60
N VAL A 355 -18.00 12.71 33.03
CA VAL A 355 -16.76 11.96 32.75
C VAL A 355 -16.13 12.45 31.47
N VAL A 356 -14.82 12.72 31.49
CA VAL A 356 -14.07 13.19 30.30
C VAL A 356 -13.95 12.09 29.23
N ASP A 357 -14.02 12.47 27.95
CA ASP A 357 -14.06 11.53 26.82
C ASP A 357 -12.68 10.94 26.48
N ALA A 358 -11.59 11.70 26.69
CA ALA A 358 -10.22 11.24 26.48
C ALA A 358 -9.20 12.04 27.28
N VAL A 359 -8.08 11.40 27.63
CA VAL A 359 -6.98 12.02 28.39
C VAL A 359 -5.65 11.89 27.65
N PHE A 360 -4.95 13.01 27.50
CA PHE A 360 -3.61 13.08 26.91
C PHE A 360 -2.61 13.57 27.95
N VAL A 361 -1.73 12.69 28.40
CA VAL A 361 -0.63 13.03 29.32
C VAL A 361 0.63 13.29 28.52
N THR A 362 1.15 14.51 28.61
CA THR A 362 2.30 14.94 27.82
C THR A 362 3.61 14.95 28.59
N TYR A 363 3.57 14.69 29.90
CA TYR A 363 4.74 14.38 30.70
C TYR A 363 5.34 13.03 30.25
N GLY A 364 6.67 12.93 30.23
CA GLY A 364 7.35 11.69 29.81
C GLY A 364 7.07 10.51 30.74
N GLY A 365 7.21 9.29 30.22
CA GLY A 365 6.86 8.02 30.88
C GLY A 365 7.50 7.68 32.23
N LYS A 366 8.45 8.49 32.72
CA LYS A 366 9.10 8.30 34.04
C LYS A 366 8.36 8.98 35.19
N SER A 367 7.25 9.68 34.91
CA SER A 367 6.47 10.37 35.93
C SER A 367 5.52 9.41 36.65
N GLU A 368 5.62 9.33 37.98
CA GLU A 368 4.67 8.57 38.82
C GLU A 368 3.22 9.04 38.61
N LEU A 369 3.04 10.35 38.41
CA LEU A 369 1.73 10.94 38.09
C LEU A 369 1.15 10.38 36.78
N ALA A 370 1.98 10.16 35.75
CA ALA A 370 1.50 9.61 34.47
C ALA A 370 1.02 8.16 34.62
N ALA A 371 1.69 7.35 35.45
CA ALA A 371 1.26 5.99 35.76
C ALA A 371 -0.04 5.98 36.60
N HIS A 372 -0.17 6.90 37.56
CA HIS A 372 -1.38 7.09 38.36
C HIS A 372 -2.59 7.47 37.48
N ILE A 373 -2.45 8.51 36.65
CA ILE A 373 -3.50 8.94 35.70
C ILE A 373 -3.89 7.79 34.77
N SER A 374 -2.91 7.08 34.18
CA SER A 374 -3.19 5.91 33.33
C SER A 374 -4.02 4.84 34.05
N THR A 375 -3.66 4.51 35.29
CA THR A 375 -4.36 3.49 36.08
C THR A 375 -5.79 3.91 36.40
N LEU A 376 -5.98 5.18 36.77
CA LEU A 376 -7.30 5.74 37.07
C LEU A 376 -8.19 5.78 35.83
N CYS A 377 -7.67 6.25 34.68
CA CYS A 377 -8.38 6.26 33.41
C CYS A 377 -8.79 4.84 32.99
N LYS A 378 -7.90 3.84 33.10
CA LYS A 378 -8.22 2.44 32.79
C LYS A 378 -9.34 1.91 33.69
N ARG A 379 -9.34 2.25 34.98
CA ARG A 379 -10.40 1.87 35.94
C ARG A 379 -11.75 2.48 35.56
N LEU A 380 -11.75 3.74 35.14
CA LEU A 380 -12.94 4.48 34.72
C LEU A 380 -13.34 4.22 33.25
N ARG A 381 -12.60 3.38 32.52
CA ARG A 381 -12.77 3.12 31.08
C ARG A 381 -12.61 4.35 30.18
N ILE A 382 -11.82 5.32 30.63
CA ILE A 382 -11.48 6.53 29.87
C ILE A 382 -10.27 6.23 28.96
N PRO A 383 -10.34 6.49 27.65
CA PRO A 383 -9.20 6.43 26.74
C PRO A 383 -8.06 7.34 27.21
N VAL A 384 -6.85 6.78 27.33
CA VAL A 384 -5.65 7.51 27.78
C VAL A 384 -4.48 7.32 26.82
N ASN A 385 -3.80 8.42 26.49
CA ASN A 385 -2.55 8.42 25.73
C ASN A 385 -1.47 9.13 26.54
N VAL A 386 -0.37 8.43 26.82
CA VAL A 386 0.79 8.95 27.56
C VAL A 386 1.99 9.06 26.61
N ALA A 387 2.61 10.23 26.58
CA ALA A 387 3.80 10.48 25.76
C ALA A 387 4.98 9.58 26.17
N ASP A 388 5.66 9.01 25.18
CA ASP A 388 6.84 8.14 25.35
C ASP A 388 6.65 6.91 26.25
N ALA A 389 5.40 6.53 26.56
CA ALA A 389 5.07 5.36 27.38
C ALA A 389 3.93 4.52 26.77
N PRO A 390 4.20 3.74 25.70
CA PRO A 390 3.18 2.94 25.04
C PRO A 390 2.45 1.94 25.96
N ASN A 391 3.12 1.44 26.99
CA ASN A 391 2.58 0.53 28.01
C ASN A 391 1.52 1.19 28.93
N LEU A 392 1.55 2.52 29.06
CA LEU A 392 0.56 3.28 29.84
C LEU A 392 -0.65 3.72 29.00
N CYS A 393 -0.54 3.67 27.67
CA CYS A 393 -1.64 4.03 26.78
C CYS A 393 -2.72 2.94 26.72
N SER A 394 -3.98 3.35 26.51
CA SER A 394 -5.05 2.47 26.01
C SER A 394 -5.30 2.63 24.51
N PHE A 395 -4.79 3.70 23.90
CA PHE A 395 -4.82 3.92 22.44
C PHE A 395 -3.56 4.64 21.94
N THR A 396 -3.25 4.46 20.66
CA THR A 396 -2.12 5.10 19.99
C THR A 396 -2.60 6.04 18.89
N ILE A 397 -2.01 7.23 18.83
CA ILE A 397 -2.32 8.22 17.80
C ILE A 397 -1.57 7.87 16.52
N LEU A 398 -2.31 7.78 15.42
CA LEU A 398 -1.80 7.35 14.12
C LEU A 398 -1.07 8.47 13.38
N SER A 399 -0.23 8.08 12.42
CA SER A 399 0.22 9.00 11.38
C SER A 399 -0.93 9.24 10.40
N THR A 400 -1.63 10.37 10.51
CA THR A 400 -2.82 10.65 9.69
C THR A 400 -2.56 11.63 8.55
N HIS A 401 -3.21 11.40 7.40
CA HIS A 401 -3.37 12.33 6.29
C HIS A 401 -4.86 12.62 6.10
N ASN A 402 -5.21 13.90 5.99
CA ASN A 402 -6.59 14.37 5.87
C ASN A 402 -6.72 15.22 4.60
N SER A 403 -7.77 14.97 3.81
CA SER A 403 -8.18 15.77 2.65
C SER A 403 -9.70 15.81 2.61
N GLY A 404 -10.30 16.88 3.14
CA GLY A 404 -11.75 16.95 3.37
C GLY A 404 -12.24 15.74 4.20
N PRO A 405 -13.29 15.03 3.77
CA PRO A 405 -13.81 13.83 4.47
C PRO A 405 -12.90 12.59 4.32
N LEU A 406 -11.92 12.60 3.42
CA LEU A 406 -10.97 11.49 3.27
C LEU A 406 -9.90 11.55 4.36
N GLN A 407 -9.84 10.50 5.18
CA GLN A 407 -8.83 10.34 6.22
C GLN A 407 -8.09 9.00 6.04
N ILE A 408 -6.77 9.03 6.21
CA ILE A 408 -5.91 7.85 6.11
C ILE A 408 -5.02 7.80 7.34
N GLY A 409 -5.13 6.75 8.14
CA GLY A 409 -4.27 6.48 9.29
C GLY A 409 -3.25 5.38 9.00
N VAL A 410 -1.98 5.62 9.34
CA VAL A 410 -0.90 4.62 9.22
C VAL A 410 -0.33 4.33 10.61
N THR A 411 -0.23 3.04 10.95
CA THR A 411 0.44 2.53 12.17
C THR A 411 1.53 1.52 11.83
N THR A 412 2.51 1.41 12.72
CA THR A 412 3.50 0.33 12.76
C THR A 412 3.45 -0.41 14.10
N SER A 413 2.29 -0.36 14.79
CA SER A 413 2.09 -0.94 16.13
C SER A 413 3.18 -0.52 17.14
N GLY A 414 3.58 0.76 17.06
CA GLY A 414 4.62 1.33 17.92
C GLY A 414 6.07 1.00 17.53
N LYS A 415 6.32 0.20 16.49
CA LYS A 415 7.68 -0.26 16.10
C LYS A 415 8.48 0.76 15.28
N GLY A 416 7.83 1.76 14.68
CA GLY A 416 8.53 2.75 13.87
C GLY A 416 7.67 3.95 13.48
N CYS A 417 7.70 5.01 14.29
CA CYS A 417 6.95 6.26 14.06
C CYS A 417 7.39 6.99 12.77
N LYS A 418 8.70 7.07 12.51
CA LYS A 418 9.26 7.67 11.29
C LYS A 418 8.88 6.90 10.04
N LEU A 419 8.82 5.56 10.13
CA LEU A 419 8.40 4.70 9.02
C LEU A 419 6.92 4.90 8.71
N ALA A 420 6.04 4.91 9.71
CA ALA A 420 4.62 5.22 9.54
C ALA A 420 4.41 6.58 8.86
N SER A 421 5.18 7.59 9.27
CA SER A 421 5.16 8.93 8.64
C SER A 421 5.68 8.94 7.20
N ARG A 422 6.66 8.10 6.85
CA ARG A 422 7.14 7.96 5.46
C ARG A 422 6.09 7.27 4.60
N ILE A 423 5.55 6.14 5.04
CA ILE A 423 4.48 5.40 4.34
C ILE A 423 3.29 6.31 4.07
N LYS A 424 2.86 7.09 5.08
CA LYS A 424 1.80 8.09 4.91
C LYS A 424 2.10 9.07 3.76
N ARG A 425 3.32 9.60 3.67
CA ARG A 425 3.70 10.55 2.60
C ARG A 425 3.67 9.91 1.23
N GLU A 426 4.15 8.67 1.11
CA GLU A 426 4.08 7.91 -0.16
C GLU A 426 2.62 7.71 -0.58
N ILE A 427 1.75 7.26 0.33
CA ILE A 427 0.32 7.10 0.07
C ILE A 427 -0.32 8.42 -0.36
N ALA A 428 -0.10 9.49 0.42
CA ALA A 428 -0.65 10.81 0.10
C ALA A 428 -0.18 11.33 -1.27
N SER A 429 1.08 11.08 -1.65
CA SER A 429 1.64 11.49 -2.95
C SER A 429 1.08 10.70 -4.14
N ALA A 430 0.62 9.46 -3.90
CA ALA A 430 0.06 8.60 -4.93
C ALA A 430 -1.41 8.93 -5.23
N LEU A 431 -2.12 9.57 -4.30
CA LEU A 431 -3.53 9.92 -4.45
C LEU A 431 -3.71 11.13 -5.39
N PRO A 432 -4.79 11.16 -6.19
CA PRO A 432 -5.12 12.33 -7.01
C PRO A 432 -5.42 13.56 -6.14
N ALA A 433 -5.08 14.74 -6.66
CA ALA A 433 -5.59 16.00 -6.10
C ALA A 433 -7.13 15.99 -6.12
N GLU A 434 -7.76 16.68 -5.16
CA GLU A 434 -9.23 16.83 -5.05
C GLU A 434 -10.03 15.54 -4.80
N LEU A 435 -9.36 14.41 -4.51
CA LEU A 435 -10.07 13.18 -4.17
C LEU A 435 -10.98 13.35 -2.94
N GLY A 436 -10.57 14.17 -1.96
CA GLY A 436 -11.40 14.51 -0.80
C GLY A 436 -12.75 15.15 -1.18
N GLU A 437 -12.74 16.10 -2.12
CA GLU A 437 -13.96 16.75 -2.62
C GLU A 437 -14.85 15.78 -3.40
N ALA A 438 -14.24 14.87 -4.18
CA ALA A 438 -14.99 13.82 -4.85
C ALA A 438 -15.68 12.85 -3.87
N VAL A 439 -15.02 12.51 -2.74
CA VAL A 439 -15.65 11.71 -1.67
C VAL A 439 -16.88 12.45 -1.10
N ASP A 440 -16.77 13.75 -0.86
CA ASP A 440 -17.89 14.56 -0.35
C ASP A 440 -19.06 14.65 -1.34
N ARG A 441 -18.75 14.91 -2.62
CA ARG A 441 -19.74 14.94 -3.71
C ARG A 441 -20.49 13.61 -3.81
N LEU A 442 -19.78 12.49 -3.92
CA LEU A 442 -20.39 11.15 -4.01
C LEU A 442 -21.19 10.79 -2.74
N GLY A 443 -20.73 11.21 -1.56
CA GLY A 443 -21.47 11.07 -0.31
C GLY A 443 -22.78 11.87 -0.30
N THR A 444 -22.76 13.08 -0.86
CA THR A 444 -23.94 13.93 -1.02
C THR A 444 -24.95 13.34 -2.01
N VAL A 445 -24.47 12.74 -3.12
CA VAL A 445 -25.34 11.98 -4.04
C VAL A 445 -26.04 10.84 -3.34
N ARG A 446 -25.29 10.05 -2.57
CA ARG A 446 -25.86 8.94 -1.80
C ARG A 446 -26.97 9.41 -0.86
N ARG A 447 -26.76 10.51 -0.14
CA ARG A 447 -27.77 11.11 0.75
C ARG A 447 -29.00 11.57 -0.04
N ARG A 448 -28.82 12.30 -1.14
CA ARG A 448 -29.93 12.77 -1.99
C ARG A 448 -30.76 11.62 -2.56
N ILE A 449 -30.11 10.52 -3.01
CA ILE A 449 -30.82 9.32 -3.46
C ILE A 449 -31.66 8.75 -2.32
N TRP A 450 -31.06 8.61 -1.13
CA TRP A 450 -31.75 8.05 0.04
C TRP A 450 -32.94 8.92 0.50
N GLU A 451 -32.77 10.24 0.55
CA GLU A 451 -33.83 11.20 0.91
C GLU A 451 -34.98 11.18 -0.10
N GLN A 452 -34.69 11.17 -1.41
CA GLN A 452 -35.70 11.09 -2.46
C GLN A 452 -36.46 9.76 -2.42
N ASP A 453 -35.77 8.66 -2.11
CA ASP A 453 -36.37 7.33 -2.00
C ASP A 453 -37.32 7.22 -0.79
N HIS A 454 -36.92 7.80 0.35
CA HIS A 454 -37.74 7.87 1.57
C HIS A 454 -38.93 8.83 1.43
N ALA A 455 -38.74 9.98 0.79
CA ALA A 455 -39.84 10.92 0.53
C ALA A 455 -40.91 10.31 -0.39
N ALA A 456 -40.51 9.51 -1.38
CA ALA A 456 -41.44 8.79 -2.24
C ALA A 456 -42.21 7.67 -1.50
N GLU A 457 -41.58 7.01 -0.52
CA GLU A 457 -42.25 6.04 0.36
C GLU A 457 -43.25 6.70 1.31
N ALA A 458 -42.88 7.83 1.92
CA ALA A 458 -43.77 8.58 2.79
C ALA A 458 -44.99 9.15 2.04
N ALA A 459 -44.83 9.54 0.77
CA ALA A 459 -45.93 9.97 -0.08
C ALA A 459 -46.87 8.83 -0.49
N ALA A 460 -46.32 7.64 -0.79
CA ALA A 460 -47.11 6.45 -1.15
C ALA A 460 -47.87 5.84 0.05
N GLY A 461 -47.34 6.00 1.27
CA GLY A 461 -48.00 5.52 2.49
C GLY A 461 -49.24 6.32 2.93
N MET A 462 -49.44 7.54 2.39
CA MET A 462 -50.64 8.35 2.68
C MET A 462 -51.85 8.01 1.78
N GLU A 463 -51.66 7.27 0.68
CA GLU A 463 -52.76 6.84 -0.20
C GLU A 463 -53.28 5.42 0.14
N ALA A 464 -52.69 4.74 1.13
CA ALA A 464 -52.97 3.33 1.43
C ALA A 464 -53.74 3.10 2.74
N ASP A 465 -54.28 4.14 3.38
CA ASP A 465 -54.96 4.02 4.69
C ASP A 465 -56.49 3.84 4.61
N ASP A 466 -57.03 3.50 3.43
CA ASP A 466 -58.48 3.41 3.19
C ASP A 466 -58.99 2.02 2.77
N ASP A 467 -58.26 0.91 2.98
CA ASP A 467 -58.90 -0.41 2.85
C ASP A 467 -58.37 -1.50 3.80
N GLU A 468 -59.34 -2.18 4.39
CA GLU A 468 -59.29 -3.14 5.49
C GLU A 468 -58.61 -4.48 5.12
N GLY A 469 -57.78 -4.99 6.04
CA GLY A 469 -57.63 -6.43 6.32
C GLY A 469 -57.15 -7.36 5.20
N GLY A 470 -55.84 -7.58 5.09
CA GLY A 470 -55.32 -8.75 4.38
C GLY A 470 -53.79 -8.83 4.28
N GLN A 471 -53.13 -9.55 5.20
CA GLN A 471 -51.77 -10.03 4.97
C GLN A 471 -51.78 -11.06 3.84
N SER A 472 -51.51 -10.60 2.62
CA SER A 472 -51.20 -11.45 1.48
C SER A 472 -49.68 -11.56 1.31
N ALA A 473 -49.18 -12.78 1.18
CA ALA A 473 -47.77 -13.11 1.04
C ALA A 473 -47.10 -12.39 -0.15
N VAL A 474 -46.29 -11.37 0.14
CA VAL A 474 -45.50 -10.60 -0.85
C VAL A 474 -44.24 -11.35 -1.32
N PHE A 475 -44.10 -12.64 -1.03
CA PHE A 475 -42.87 -13.39 -1.34
C PHE A 475 -42.70 -13.76 -2.83
N ASN A 476 -43.69 -13.51 -3.69
CA ASN A 476 -43.68 -13.90 -5.12
C ASN A 476 -44.24 -12.83 -6.08
N LYS A 477 -44.20 -11.53 -5.73
CA LYS A 477 -44.58 -10.50 -6.71
C LYS A 477 -43.45 -10.36 -7.74
N LEU A 478 -43.75 -10.65 -9.01
CA LEU A 478 -42.81 -10.54 -10.13
C LEU A 478 -42.40 -9.06 -10.28
N VAL A 479 -41.18 -8.72 -9.85
CA VAL A 479 -40.64 -7.36 -9.98
C VAL A 479 -40.37 -7.08 -11.46
N THR A 480 -41.17 -6.20 -12.05
CA THR A 480 -41.02 -5.73 -13.43
C THR A 480 -40.00 -4.58 -13.50
N PRO A 481 -39.36 -4.34 -14.66
CA PRO A 481 -38.40 -3.22 -14.84
C PRO A 481 -39.00 -1.82 -14.60
N SER A 482 -40.33 -1.72 -14.57
CA SER A 482 -41.12 -0.51 -14.28
C SER A 482 -41.42 -0.29 -12.79
N ASP A 483 -41.11 -1.25 -11.91
CA ASP A 483 -41.41 -1.10 -10.48
C ASP A 483 -40.48 -0.07 -9.79
N VAL A 484 -41.07 0.77 -8.94
CA VAL A 484 -40.39 1.85 -8.21
C VAL A 484 -39.23 1.30 -7.36
N GLU A 485 -39.40 0.14 -6.71
CA GLU A 485 -38.34 -0.53 -5.95
C GLU A 485 -37.16 -1.00 -6.82
N ALA A 486 -37.44 -1.44 -8.05
CA ALA A 486 -36.40 -1.83 -9.00
C ALA A 486 -35.58 -0.62 -9.49
N ALA A 487 -36.21 0.56 -9.61
CA ALA A 487 -35.52 1.81 -9.94
C ALA A 487 -34.63 2.30 -8.79
N LYS A 488 -35.11 2.21 -7.53
CA LYS A 488 -34.33 2.50 -6.31
C LYS A 488 -33.07 1.64 -6.23
N ALA A 489 -33.23 0.32 -6.37
CA ALA A 489 -32.12 -0.63 -6.35
C ALA A 489 -31.10 -0.40 -7.48
N ARG A 490 -31.54 0.05 -8.66
CA ARG A 490 -30.67 0.37 -9.80
C ARG A 490 -29.77 1.58 -9.53
N ARG A 491 -30.30 2.68 -8.97
CA ARG A 491 -29.52 3.89 -8.68
C ARG A 491 -28.43 3.64 -7.63
N MET A 492 -28.78 2.96 -6.54
CA MET A 492 -27.82 2.64 -5.48
C MET A 492 -26.77 1.63 -5.94
N ARG A 493 -27.16 0.63 -6.74
CA ARG A 493 -26.23 -0.35 -7.34
C ARG A 493 -25.27 0.32 -8.33
N TRP A 494 -25.75 1.27 -9.11
CA TRP A 494 -24.91 2.04 -10.04
C TRP A 494 -23.87 2.88 -9.30
N LEU A 495 -24.26 3.59 -8.24
CA LEU A 495 -23.32 4.39 -7.44
C LEU A 495 -22.23 3.49 -6.82
N ALA A 496 -22.62 2.32 -6.31
CA ALA A 496 -21.69 1.32 -5.82
C ALA A 496 -20.72 0.83 -6.92
N GLN A 497 -21.22 0.54 -8.12
CA GLN A 497 -20.38 0.12 -9.25
C GLN A 497 -19.35 1.17 -9.67
N ILE A 498 -19.71 2.45 -9.67
CA ILE A 498 -18.74 3.50 -10.01
C ILE A 498 -17.66 3.63 -8.94
N CYS A 499 -18.04 3.65 -7.67
CA CYS A 499 -17.08 3.70 -6.58
C CYS A 499 -16.13 2.48 -6.56
N GLU A 500 -16.60 1.32 -7.01
CA GLU A 500 -15.82 0.07 -7.03
C GLU A 500 -14.92 -0.04 -8.26
N TYR A 501 -15.41 0.29 -9.46
CA TYR A 501 -14.71 -0.03 -10.71
C TYR A 501 -14.01 1.15 -11.39
N TRP A 502 -14.29 2.40 -11.01
CA TRP A 502 -13.60 3.54 -11.61
C TRP A 502 -12.24 3.82 -10.95
N PRO A 503 -11.19 4.13 -11.74
CA PRO A 503 -9.92 4.58 -11.17
C PRO A 503 -10.09 5.83 -10.30
N LEU A 504 -9.34 5.95 -9.21
CA LEU A 504 -9.39 7.09 -8.29
C LEU A 504 -9.23 8.45 -9.00
N ARG A 505 -8.35 8.52 -10.02
CA ARG A 505 -8.14 9.75 -10.82
C ARG A 505 -9.36 10.18 -11.61
N ARG A 506 -10.28 9.25 -11.91
CA ARG A 506 -11.53 9.51 -12.62
C ARG A 506 -12.62 9.94 -11.63
N LEU A 507 -12.71 9.28 -10.48
CA LEU A 507 -13.60 9.70 -9.39
C LEU A 507 -13.31 11.14 -8.94
N ALA A 508 -12.02 11.48 -8.79
CA ALA A 508 -11.58 12.83 -8.47
C ALA A 508 -12.04 13.91 -9.48
N ALA A 509 -12.30 13.53 -10.73
CA ALA A 509 -12.66 14.44 -11.82
C ALA A 509 -14.19 14.60 -12.03
N ILE A 510 -15.03 13.95 -11.21
CA ILE A 510 -16.49 14.04 -11.32
C ILE A 510 -16.94 15.42 -10.86
N THR A 511 -17.75 16.10 -11.67
CA THR A 511 -18.34 17.42 -11.34
C THR A 511 -19.77 17.29 -10.81
N ASP A 512 -20.30 18.36 -10.20
CA ASP A 512 -21.68 18.39 -9.71
C ASP A 512 -22.70 18.29 -10.86
N GLU A 513 -22.37 18.85 -12.03
CA GLU A 513 -23.18 18.76 -13.24
C GLU A 513 -23.28 17.31 -13.76
N ASP A 514 -22.18 16.56 -13.68
CA ASP A 514 -22.18 15.14 -14.05
C ASP A 514 -23.09 14.33 -13.14
N VAL A 515 -22.97 14.59 -11.84
CA VAL A 515 -23.81 14.01 -10.80
C VAL A 515 -25.30 14.28 -11.08
N ASP A 516 -25.66 15.54 -11.36
CA ASP A 516 -27.05 15.92 -11.59
C ASP A 516 -27.59 15.33 -12.91
N ALA A 517 -26.78 15.29 -13.97
CA ALA A 517 -27.14 14.66 -15.25
C ALA A 517 -27.45 13.16 -15.09
N ILE A 518 -26.66 12.46 -14.27
CA ILE A 518 -26.92 11.06 -13.94
C ILE A 518 -28.24 10.93 -13.19
N LEU A 519 -28.45 11.71 -12.12
CA LEU A 519 -29.66 11.64 -11.30
C LEU A 519 -30.93 11.91 -12.11
N LEU A 520 -30.86 12.85 -13.07
CA LEU A 520 -31.95 13.18 -14.00
C LEU A 520 -32.27 12.04 -14.97
N SER A 521 -31.27 11.31 -15.46
CA SER A 521 -31.47 10.23 -16.43
C SER A 521 -32.28 9.05 -15.90
N TYR A 522 -32.29 8.85 -14.58
CA TYR A 522 -33.07 7.81 -13.90
C TYR A 522 -34.45 8.28 -13.41
N LYS A 523 -34.83 9.55 -13.65
CA LYS A 523 -36.20 10.05 -13.40
C LYS A 523 -37.16 9.79 -14.55
N HIS A 524 -36.67 9.45 -15.76
CA HIS A 524 -37.54 9.19 -16.91
C HIS A 524 -37.92 7.72 -17.04
N ASP A 525 -39.23 7.51 -17.25
CA ASP A 525 -39.89 6.22 -17.41
C ASP A 525 -39.38 5.48 -18.67
N PRO A 526 -38.86 4.24 -18.57
CA PRO A 526 -38.36 3.49 -19.72
C PRO A 526 -39.44 3.09 -20.73
N SER A 527 -40.72 3.36 -20.45
CA SER A 527 -41.86 3.04 -21.31
C SER A 527 -41.93 3.86 -22.62
N THR A 528 -41.17 4.96 -22.74
CA THR A 528 -41.19 5.84 -23.93
C THR A 528 -39.91 5.88 -24.76
N ALA A 529 -38.88 5.07 -24.45
CA ALA A 529 -37.65 5.02 -25.24
C ALA A 529 -37.57 3.74 -26.10
N PRO A 530 -37.34 3.83 -27.42
CA PRO A 530 -37.21 2.64 -28.27
C PRO A 530 -35.98 1.82 -27.82
N ALA A 531 -36.17 0.49 -27.79
CA ALA A 531 -35.29 -0.52 -27.20
C ALA A 531 -33.93 -0.77 -27.92
N ALA A 532 -33.30 0.28 -28.46
CA ALA A 532 -32.03 0.18 -29.17
C ALA A 532 -31.14 1.41 -28.96
N ASP A 533 -30.62 1.61 -27.75
CA ASP A 533 -29.32 2.26 -27.44
C ASP A 533 -29.24 2.56 -25.93
N SER A 534 -28.97 1.55 -25.11
CA SER A 534 -28.49 1.77 -23.74
C SER A 534 -27.00 2.13 -23.77
N LYS A 535 -26.65 3.28 -24.36
CA LYS A 535 -25.31 3.85 -24.20
C LYS A 535 -25.17 4.37 -22.76
N PRO A 536 -24.14 3.98 -22.00
CA PRO A 536 -23.90 4.59 -20.69
C PRO A 536 -23.70 6.09 -20.89
N LEU A 537 -24.54 6.91 -20.26
CA LEU A 537 -24.55 8.38 -20.39
C LEU A 537 -23.21 9.01 -19.98
N LEU A 538 -22.43 8.32 -19.13
CA LEU A 538 -21.00 8.55 -18.96
C LEU A 538 -20.23 7.47 -19.71
N ASN A 539 -20.00 7.71 -21.01
CA ASN A 539 -19.00 6.97 -21.74
C ASN A 539 -17.62 7.32 -21.13
N PRO A 540 -16.80 6.34 -20.72
CA PRO A 540 -15.40 6.58 -20.34
C PRO A 540 -14.68 7.49 -21.34
N ALA A 541 -15.00 7.32 -22.62
CA ALA A 541 -14.46 8.15 -23.70
C ALA A 541 -14.92 9.61 -23.67
N VAL A 542 -16.08 9.96 -23.08
CA VAL A 542 -16.57 11.35 -22.95
C VAL A 542 -15.90 12.07 -21.77
N LEU A 543 -15.69 11.39 -20.64
CA LEU A 543 -14.86 11.91 -19.55
C LEU A 543 -13.38 12.04 -19.96
N ASP A 544 -12.87 11.06 -20.70
CA ASP A 544 -11.53 11.12 -21.28
C ASP A 544 -11.47 12.14 -22.44
N ALA A 545 -12.56 12.41 -23.15
CA ALA A 545 -12.67 13.46 -24.18
C ALA A 545 -12.85 14.87 -23.61
N ARG A 546 -13.47 15.04 -22.44
CA ARG A 546 -13.41 16.31 -21.69
C ARG A 546 -11.98 16.64 -21.26
N ARG A 547 -11.11 15.62 -21.19
CA ARG A 547 -9.65 15.74 -21.07
C ARG A 547 -8.88 15.80 -22.41
N LYS A 548 -9.53 15.73 -23.57
CA LYS A 548 -8.91 16.15 -24.85
C LYS A 548 -8.89 17.69 -24.96
N GLN A 549 -8.65 18.40 -23.86
CA GLN A 549 -7.99 19.69 -24.02
C GLN A 549 -6.58 19.38 -24.49
N GLY A 550 -6.17 20.02 -25.59
CA GLY A 550 -4.81 19.89 -26.05
C GLY A 550 -3.85 20.24 -24.94
N ARG A 551 -2.75 19.50 -24.87
CA ARG A 551 -1.74 19.66 -23.83
C ARG A 551 -0.51 20.29 -24.44
N ILE A 552 -0.01 21.36 -23.83
CA ILE A 552 1.24 22.00 -24.23
C ILE A 552 2.33 21.68 -23.20
N ILE A 553 3.47 21.20 -23.70
CA ILE A 553 4.66 20.91 -22.92
C ILE A 553 5.79 21.79 -23.44
N LEU A 554 6.38 22.63 -22.60
CA LEU A 554 7.61 23.36 -22.92
C LEU A 554 8.79 22.60 -22.33
N ALA A 555 9.71 22.13 -23.17
CA ALA A 555 10.82 21.31 -22.70
C ALA A 555 12.17 21.81 -23.20
N GLY A 556 13.17 21.71 -22.32
CA GLY A 556 14.57 21.93 -22.67
C GLY A 556 15.21 20.69 -23.29
N SER A 557 15.89 20.87 -24.42
CA SER A 557 16.60 19.80 -25.14
C SER A 557 18.01 19.54 -24.60
N GLY A 558 18.51 20.38 -23.69
CA GLY A 558 19.92 20.39 -23.35
C GLY A 558 20.78 21.10 -24.41
N PRO A 559 22.12 21.11 -24.25
CA PRO A 559 23.03 21.89 -25.08
C PRO A 559 23.34 21.25 -26.45
N GLY A 560 23.34 19.92 -26.55
CA GLY A 560 23.83 19.18 -27.72
C GLY A 560 23.53 17.69 -27.66
N HIS A 561 24.25 16.98 -26.78
CA HIS A 561 24.24 15.51 -26.71
C HIS A 561 22.87 14.95 -26.28
N PRO A 562 22.36 13.87 -26.93
CA PRO A 562 21.09 13.23 -26.57
C PRO A 562 20.99 12.79 -25.10
N ASP A 563 22.08 12.30 -24.50
CA ASP A 563 22.09 11.86 -23.10
C ASP A 563 21.98 12.99 -22.07
N LEU A 564 22.06 14.25 -22.52
CA LEU A 564 21.80 15.41 -21.68
C LEU A 564 20.32 15.81 -21.68
N LEU A 565 19.46 15.05 -22.38
CA LEU A 565 18.03 15.14 -22.21
C LEU A 565 17.63 14.61 -20.84
N THR A 566 16.72 15.32 -20.18
CA THR A 566 16.05 14.75 -19.03
C THR A 566 15.19 13.57 -19.49
N THR A 567 15.04 12.56 -18.64
CA THR A 567 14.13 11.43 -18.91
C THR A 567 12.70 11.91 -19.17
N ALA A 568 12.30 13.03 -18.56
CA ALA A 568 11.00 13.66 -18.79
C ALA A 568 10.90 14.23 -20.22
N THR A 569 11.90 14.97 -20.69
CA THR A 569 11.93 15.49 -22.07
C THR A 569 11.93 14.35 -23.09
N LEU A 570 12.71 13.29 -22.88
CA LEU A 570 12.73 12.13 -23.77
C LEU A 570 11.36 11.45 -23.86
N LYS A 571 10.67 11.28 -22.72
CA LYS A 571 9.29 10.76 -22.70
C LYS A 571 8.33 11.68 -23.46
N ALA A 572 8.44 12.99 -23.27
CA ALA A 572 7.61 13.97 -23.97
C ALA A 572 7.85 13.92 -25.49
N ILE A 573 9.10 13.84 -25.96
CA ILE A 573 9.44 13.68 -27.38
C ILE A 573 8.77 12.44 -27.97
N ARG A 574 8.78 11.32 -27.22
CA ARG A 574 8.20 10.06 -27.69
C ARG A 574 6.67 10.03 -27.69
N SER A 575 6.02 10.82 -26.85
CA SER A 575 4.56 10.84 -26.68
C SER A 575 3.84 12.01 -27.35
N ALA A 576 4.56 13.00 -27.89
CA ALA A 576 3.96 14.17 -28.52
C ALA A 576 3.29 13.82 -29.86
N ASP A 577 2.18 14.51 -30.13
CA ASP A 577 1.46 14.46 -31.40
C ASP A 577 2.01 15.50 -32.39
N LEU A 578 2.54 16.63 -31.90
CA LEU A 578 3.20 17.68 -32.69
C LEU A 578 4.41 18.20 -31.92
N ILE A 579 5.56 18.35 -32.59
CA ILE A 579 6.76 18.97 -32.02
C ILE A 579 7.05 20.30 -32.71
N LEU A 580 7.13 21.37 -31.91
CA LEU A 580 7.50 22.71 -32.32
C LEU A 580 8.91 23.02 -31.81
N ALA A 581 9.92 22.88 -32.66
CA ALA A 581 11.32 23.02 -32.29
C ALA A 581 11.91 24.39 -32.65
N ASP A 582 12.75 24.95 -31.78
CA ASP A 582 13.61 26.08 -32.16
C ASP A 582 14.70 25.66 -33.16
N LYS A 583 15.18 26.60 -33.99
CA LYS A 583 16.27 26.37 -34.95
C LYS A 583 17.55 25.83 -34.31
N LEU A 584 17.79 26.18 -33.04
CA LEU A 584 19.00 25.80 -32.32
C LEU A 584 18.90 24.44 -31.62
N VAL A 585 17.76 23.74 -31.72
CA VAL A 585 17.67 22.37 -31.20
C VAL A 585 18.66 21.48 -31.98
N PRO A 586 19.56 20.75 -31.30
CA PRO A 586 20.59 19.95 -31.94
C PRO A 586 20.01 18.85 -32.84
N ALA A 587 20.66 18.58 -33.98
CA ALA A 587 20.24 17.52 -34.89
C ALA A 587 20.16 16.12 -34.23
N PRO A 588 21.13 15.69 -33.40
CA PRO A 588 21.04 14.41 -32.69
C PRO A 588 19.81 14.27 -31.78
N VAL A 589 19.29 15.38 -31.24
CA VAL A 589 18.04 15.37 -30.45
C VAL A 589 16.82 15.23 -31.37
N LEU A 590 16.82 15.90 -32.52
CA LEU A 590 15.73 15.80 -33.50
C LEU A 590 15.64 14.39 -34.10
N GLU A 591 16.75 13.66 -34.21
CA GLU A 591 16.78 12.25 -34.66
C GLU A 591 16.05 11.29 -33.71
N LEU A 592 15.85 11.66 -32.43
CA LEU A 592 15.09 10.86 -31.47
C LEU A 592 13.57 10.97 -31.67
N VAL A 593 13.12 11.93 -32.48
CA VAL A 593 11.69 12.13 -32.73
C VAL A 593 11.15 10.93 -33.52
N PRO A 594 10.03 10.32 -33.08
CA PRO A 594 9.42 9.23 -33.84
C PRO A 594 9.01 9.70 -35.25
N ARG A 595 9.24 8.87 -36.28
CA ARG A 595 8.88 9.18 -37.69
C ARG A 595 7.41 9.57 -37.89
N ARG A 596 6.51 9.10 -37.02
CA ARG A 596 5.06 9.41 -37.07
C ARG A 596 4.72 10.82 -36.57
N THR A 597 5.62 11.46 -35.83
CA THR A 597 5.35 12.72 -35.14
C THR A 597 5.82 13.88 -36.02
N PRO A 598 4.92 14.75 -36.53
CA PRO A 598 5.30 15.92 -37.29
C PRO A 598 6.18 16.87 -36.45
N VAL A 599 7.25 17.36 -37.07
CA VAL A 599 8.17 18.35 -36.49
C VAL A 599 8.12 19.62 -37.32
N HIS A 600 7.83 20.75 -36.67
CA HIS A 600 7.96 22.07 -37.26
C HIS A 600 9.12 22.82 -36.62
N ILE A 601 10.12 23.19 -37.43
CA ILE A 601 11.32 23.92 -36.97
C ILE A 601 11.15 25.40 -37.29
N ALA A 602 11.38 26.26 -36.29
CA ALA A 602 11.26 27.70 -36.41
C ALA A 602 12.14 28.28 -37.54
N ARG A 603 11.53 29.01 -38.48
CA ARG A 603 12.25 29.68 -39.58
C ARG A 603 12.77 31.05 -39.16
N LYS A 604 13.75 31.07 -38.26
CA LYS A 604 14.36 32.31 -37.75
C LYS A 604 15.51 32.80 -38.66
N PHE A 605 15.32 34.00 -39.21
CA PHE A 605 16.34 34.80 -39.90
C PHE A 605 16.51 36.16 -39.19
N PRO A 606 17.66 36.84 -39.31
CA PRO A 606 17.86 38.16 -38.72
C PRO A 606 16.72 39.12 -39.12
N GLY A 607 16.07 39.75 -38.13
CA GLY A 607 14.94 40.67 -38.34
C GLY A 607 13.54 40.05 -38.36
N ASN A 608 13.39 38.72 -38.39
CA ASN A 608 12.07 38.03 -38.46
C ASN A 608 11.76 37.13 -37.25
N ALA A 609 12.44 37.35 -36.12
CA ALA A 609 12.36 36.46 -34.96
C ALA A 609 10.97 36.40 -34.32
N ASP A 610 10.27 37.54 -34.25
CA ASP A 610 8.94 37.63 -33.64
C ASP A 610 7.86 36.98 -34.51
N ALA A 611 7.87 37.23 -35.83
CA ALA A 611 6.92 36.57 -36.74
C ALA A 611 7.08 35.04 -36.77
N ALA A 612 8.32 34.54 -36.68
CA ALA A 612 8.56 33.10 -36.57
C ALA A 612 8.05 32.52 -35.23
N GLN A 613 8.01 33.32 -34.17
CA GLN A 613 7.43 32.90 -32.89
C GLN A 613 5.91 32.92 -32.93
N ASP A 614 5.30 33.93 -33.55
CA ASP A 614 3.86 34.01 -33.77
C ASP A 614 3.35 32.83 -34.64
N GLU A 615 4.14 32.39 -35.62
CA GLU A 615 3.83 31.20 -36.41
C GLU A 615 3.77 29.93 -35.54
N LEU A 616 4.74 29.73 -34.65
CA LEU A 616 4.76 28.60 -33.71
C LEU A 616 3.59 28.66 -32.72
N HIS A 617 3.30 29.84 -32.18
CA HIS A 617 2.18 30.08 -31.29
C HIS A 617 0.85 29.71 -31.97
N ARG A 618 0.67 30.16 -33.22
CA ARG A 618 -0.53 29.85 -34.03
C ARG A 618 -0.67 28.35 -34.28
N LEU A 619 0.40 27.67 -34.72
CA LEU A 619 0.40 26.22 -34.94
C LEU A 619 0.14 25.44 -33.64
N GLY A 620 0.71 25.91 -32.53
CA GLY A 620 0.47 25.35 -31.21
C GLY A 620 -1.01 25.44 -30.82
N LEU A 621 -1.60 26.63 -30.88
CA LEU A 621 -3.02 26.82 -30.58
C LEU A 621 -3.94 26.00 -31.48
N GLU A 622 -3.64 25.93 -32.78
CA GLU A 622 -4.41 25.13 -33.74
C GLU A 622 -4.43 23.64 -33.35
N ALA A 623 -3.26 23.07 -33.03
CA ALA A 623 -3.15 21.69 -32.57
C ALA A 623 -3.77 21.47 -31.18
N LEU A 624 -3.65 22.44 -30.27
CA LEU A 624 -4.25 22.36 -28.94
C LEU A 624 -5.78 22.38 -29.00
N ASN A 625 -6.36 23.17 -29.91
CA ASN A 625 -7.80 23.21 -30.17
C ASN A 625 -8.31 21.89 -30.76
N GLN A 626 -7.46 21.12 -31.44
CA GLN A 626 -7.76 19.77 -31.92
C GLN A 626 -7.61 18.69 -30.84
N GLY A 627 -7.22 19.05 -29.62
CA GLY A 627 -7.02 18.13 -28.51
C GLY A 627 -5.69 17.37 -28.54
N LEU A 628 -4.71 17.85 -29.33
CA LEU A 628 -3.41 17.20 -29.49
C LEU A 628 -2.41 17.59 -28.39
N THR A 629 -1.44 16.71 -28.14
CA THR A 629 -0.29 16.98 -27.27
C THR A 629 0.82 17.67 -28.07
N VAL A 630 1.01 18.96 -27.84
CA VAL A 630 2.05 19.79 -28.46
C VAL A 630 3.27 19.84 -27.55
N LEU A 631 4.43 19.48 -28.08
CA LEU A 631 5.72 19.66 -27.41
C LEU A 631 6.48 20.83 -28.05
N ARG A 632 6.71 21.87 -27.28
CA ARG A 632 7.58 22.99 -27.60
C ARG A 632 9.00 22.72 -27.12
N LEU A 633 9.89 22.37 -28.05
CA LEU A 633 11.27 21.97 -27.74
C LEU A 633 12.24 23.14 -27.94
N LYS A 634 12.97 23.51 -26.89
CA LYS A 634 13.86 24.67 -26.82
C LYS A 634 15.27 24.23 -26.47
N GLN A 635 16.29 24.86 -27.07
CA GLN A 635 17.68 24.52 -26.73
C GLN A 635 18.02 24.93 -25.30
N GLY A 636 18.79 24.09 -24.59
CA GLY A 636 19.21 24.36 -23.22
C GLY A 636 18.03 24.22 -22.24
N ASP A 637 17.83 25.25 -21.42
CA ASP A 637 16.72 25.35 -20.48
C ASP A 637 15.66 26.35 -20.97
N PRO A 638 14.34 26.08 -20.84
CA PRO A 638 13.29 26.98 -21.31
C PRO A 638 13.31 28.38 -20.70
N TYR A 639 13.76 28.53 -19.45
CA TYR A 639 13.67 29.79 -18.69
C TYR A 639 14.97 30.58 -18.66
N LEU A 640 16.11 29.98 -18.98
CA LEU A 640 17.37 30.72 -19.09
C LEU A 640 17.56 31.32 -20.49
N TYR A 641 17.18 32.59 -20.65
CA TYR A 641 17.20 33.31 -21.94
C TYR A 641 16.47 32.62 -23.11
N GLY A 642 15.62 31.63 -22.80
CA GLY A 642 14.83 30.90 -23.78
C GLY A 642 13.51 31.57 -24.15
N ARG A 643 13.07 32.62 -23.45
CA ARG A 643 11.71 33.21 -23.55
C ARG A 643 10.58 32.24 -23.15
N GLY A 644 10.87 31.16 -22.42
CA GLY A 644 9.84 30.16 -22.05
C GLY A 644 8.72 30.71 -21.17
N ALA A 645 9.00 31.72 -20.32
CA ALA A 645 7.97 32.35 -19.51
C ALA A 645 6.96 33.16 -20.35
N GLU A 646 7.43 33.86 -21.39
CA GLU A 646 6.56 34.58 -22.33
C GLU A 646 5.66 33.61 -23.11
N GLU A 647 6.20 32.47 -23.54
CA GLU A 647 5.42 31.42 -24.22
C GLU A 647 4.39 30.79 -23.27
N LEU A 648 4.75 30.53 -21.99
CA LEU A 648 3.82 30.04 -20.97
C LEU A 648 2.66 31.03 -20.75
N GLU A 649 2.97 32.32 -20.59
CA GLU A 649 1.97 33.37 -20.42
C GLU A 649 1.02 33.42 -21.64
N PHE A 650 1.57 33.35 -22.85
CA PHE A 650 0.78 33.32 -24.08
C PHE A 650 -0.23 32.15 -24.12
N PHE A 651 0.19 30.93 -23.80
CA PHE A 651 -0.74 29.79 -23.79
C PHE A 651 -1.77 29.90 -22.66
N ARG A 652 -1.36 30.42 -21.50
CA ARG A 652 -2.25 30.64 -20.36
C ARG A 652 -3.36 31.64 -20.68
N THR A 653 -3.06 32.75 -21.36
CA THR A 653 -4.09 33.72 -21.78
C THR A 653 -5.10 33.13 -22.77
N HIS A 654 -4.75 32.03 -23.44
CA HIS A 654 -5.63 31.28 -24.35
C HIS A 654 -6.26 30.04 -23.69
N GLY A 655 -6.20 29.92 -22.36
CA GLY A 655 -6.85 28.85 -21.60
C GLY A 655 -6.07 27.54 -21.47
N TYR A 656 -4.79 27.52 -21.85
CA TYR A 656 -3.94 26.33 -21.76
C TYR A 656 -2.79 26.53 -20.76
N GLU A 657 -2.76 25.71 -19.70
CA GLU A 657 -1.65 25.72 -18.74
C GLU A 657 -0.54 24.77 -19.23
N ALA A 658 0.63 25.32 -19.58
CA ALA A 658 1.73 24.50 -20.09
C ALA A 658 2.53 23.82 -18.98
N THR A 659 2.89 22.56 -19.21
CA THR A 659 3.85 21.84 -18.36
C THR A 659 5.27 22.19 -18.78
N VAL A 660 6.08 22.73 -17.88
CA VAL A 660 7.47 23.07 -18.17
C VAL A 660 8.41 21.99 -17.68
N LEU A 661 9.23 21.44 -18.57
CA LEU A 661 10.26 20.44 -18.28
C LEU A 661 11.64 21.12 -18.35
N PRO A 662 12.43 21.05 -17.27
CA PRO A 662 13.75 21.68 -17.24
C PRO A 662 14.68 21.02 -18.26
N GLY A 663 15.67 21.78 -18.71
CA GLY A 663 16.76 21.28 -19.53
C GLY A 663 18.12 21.61 -18.94
N ILE A 664 19.13 20.86 -19.35
CA ILE A 664 20.51 21.18 -18.96
C ILE A 664 20.95 22.44 -19.72
N THR A 665 21.21 23.53 -19.00
CA THR A 665 21.65 24.78 -19.62
C THR A 665 23.09 24.70 -20.16
N SER A 666 23.32 25.30 -21.33
CA SER A 666 24.66 25.46 -21.91
C SER A 666 25.59 26.29 -21.02
N SER A 667 25.05 27.22 -20.23
CA SER A 667 25.84 28.08 -19.35
C SER A 667 26.60 27.34 -18.25
N LEU A 668 26.18 26.12 -17.91
CA LEU A 668 26.85 25.27 -16.91
C LEU A 668 27.49 24.04 -17.57
N ALA A 669 26.80 23.42 -18.53
CA ALA A 669 27.30 22.22 -19.19
C ALA A 669 28.48 22.50 -20.12
N ALA A 670 28.45 23.60 -20.89
CA ALA A 670 29.54 23.90 -21.81
C ALA A 670 30.88 24.14 -21.08
N PRO A 671 30.94 24.99 -20.02
CA PRO A 671 32.16 25.12 -19.23
C PRO A 671 32.64 23.78 -18.68
N LEU A 672 31.73 22.95 -18.13
CA LEU A 672 32.07 21.64 -17.59
C LEU A 672 32.78 20.76 -18.63
N PHE A 673 32.23 20.66 -19.84
CA PHE A 673 32.83 19.84 -20.92
C PHE A 673 34.08 20.46 -21.52
N ALA A 674 34.25 21.77 -21.37
CA ALA A 674 35.50 22.46 -21.62
C ALA A 674 36.47 22.40 -20.42
N LYS A 675 36.23 21.56 -19.40
CA LYS A 675 37.08 21.46 -18.19
C LYS A 675 37.26 22.82 -17.48
N ILE A 676 36.23 23.66 -17.50
CA ILE A 676 36.15 24.94 -16.80
C ILE A 676 35.05 24.81 -15.74
N PRO A 677 35.40 24.72 -14.45
CA PRO A 677 34.39 24.63 -13.41
C PRO A 677 33.65 25.96 -13.27
N ALA A 678 32.34 25.91 -13.03
CA ALA A 678 31.52 27.12 -12.81
C ALA A 678 31.98 27.91 -11.57
N THR A 679 32.41 27.19 -10.52
CA THR A 679 32.93 27.72 -9.26
C THR A 679 34.13 26.92 -8.79
N HIS A 680 35.01 27.53 -8.01
CA HIS A 680 36.14 26.86 -7.37
C HIS A 680 36.51 27.60 -6.08
N ARG A 681 36.58 26.90 -4.94
CA ARG A 681 36.67 27.50 -3.58
C ARG A 681 37.73 28.59 -3.43
N GLY A 682 38.89 28.46 -4.07
CA GLY A 682 39.99 29.43 -3.98
C GLY A 682 40.02 30.48 -5.09
N VAL A 683 39.05 30.51 -6.00
CA VAL A 683 39.11 31.30 -7.24
C VAL A 683 37.79 32.02 -7.54
N SER A 684 36.64 31.34 -7.42
CA SER A 684 35.33 31.92 -7.72
C SER A 684 34.25 31.25 -6.87
N ASP A 685 33.51 32.05 -6.10
CA ASP A 685 32.38 31.63 -5.26
C ASP A 685 31.02 32.02 -5.84
N GLN A 686 31.01 32.73 -6.97
CA GLN A 686 29.79 33.20 -7.63
C GLN A 686 29.88 33.06 -9.16
N ILE A 687 28.73 32.73 -9.76
CA ILE A 687 28.56 32.68 -11.21
C ILE A 687 27.49 33.68 -11.63
N LEU A 688 27.78 34.44 -12.68
CA LEU A 688 26.86 35.37 -13.31
C LEU A 688 26.61 34.96 -14.76
N ILE A 689 25.34 34.81 -15.14
CA ILE A 689 24.93 34.42 -16.49
C ILE A 689 24.31 35.63 -17.18
N CYS A 690 25.02 36.16 -18.16
CA CYS A 690 24.65 37.35 -18.92
C CYS A 690 24.23 36.98 -20.35
N THR A 691 23.40 37.82 -20.97
CA THR A 691 23.20 37.82 -22.43
C THR A 691 24.11 38.88 -23.06
N GLY A 692 24.62 38.63 -24.26
CA GLY A 692 25.30 39.64 -25.09
C GLY A 692 24.33 40.42 -26.00
N THR A 693 23.06 40.05 -26.03
CA THR A 693 22.03 40.67 -26.86
C THR A 693 20.81 41.01 -26.01
N GLY A 694 20.53 42.29 -25.87
CA GLY A 694 19.33 42.81 -25.23
C GLY A 694 18.14 42.92 -26.19
N ARG A 695 17.04 43.50 -25.70
CA ARG A 695 15.81 43.70 -26.48
C ARG A 695 16.10 44.58 -27.71
N LYS A 696 15.57 44.18 -28.88
CA LYS A 696 15.82 44.84 -30.18
C LYS A 696 17.29 44.89 -30.62
N GLY A 697 18.14 44.02 -30.08
CA GLY A 697 19.57 43.93 -30.46
C GLY A 697 20.48 44.92 -29.74
N ALA A 698 19.97 45.73 -28.81
CA ALA A 698 20.79 46.65 -28.03
C ALA A 698 21.79 45.90 -27.12
N PRO A 699 23.02 46.38 -26.92
CA PRO A 699 23.94 45.80 -25.94
C PRO A 699 23.39 45.99 -24.52
N PRO A 700 23.30 44.93 -23.71
CA PRO A 700 23.13 45.09 -22.28
C PRO A 700 24.41 45.64 -21.66
N THR A 701 24.28 46.39 -20.56
CA THR A 701 25.44 46.83 -19.78
C THR A 701 26.13 45.60 -19.20
N PRO A 702 27.43 45.37 -19.48
CA PRO A 702 28.14 44.26 -18.87
C PRO A 702 28.32 44.48 -17.36
N PRO A 703 28.51 43.41 -16.57
CA PRO A 703 28.82 43.53 -15.14
C PRO A 703 30.21 44.14 -14.93
N ALA A 704 30.42 44.81 -13.80
CA ALA A 704 31.74 45.26 -13.35
C ALA A 704 32.67 44.08 -13.01
N PHE A 705 33.98 44.31 -13.04
CA PHE A 705 34.96 43.29 -12.69
C PHE A 705 34.93 42.94 -11.20
N ALA A 706 34.83 41.66 -10.90
CA ALA A 706 35.04 41.08 -9.58
C ALA A 706 35.95 39.86 -9.70
N GLY A 707 37.10 39.87 -9.01
CA GLY A 707 38.11 38.81 -9.14
C GLY A 707 37.65 37.43 -8.66
N ASN A 708 36.61 37.37 -7.82
CA ASN A 708 35.99 36.14 -7.32
C ASN A 708 34.76 35.71 -8.14
N GLN A 709 34.56 36.24 -9.35
CA GLN A 709 33.39 35.96 -10.18
C GLN A 709 33.74 35.20 -11.45
N THR A 710 32.89 34.24 -11.80
CA THR A 710 32.82 33.65 -13.14
C THR A 710 31.67 34.28 -13.90
N VAL A 711 31.92 34.84 -15.08
CA VAL A 711 30.85 35.41 -15.94
C VAL A 711 30.70 34.58 -17.19
N VAL A 712 29.47 34.15 -17.49
CA VAL A 712 29.12 33.39 -18.69
C VAL A 712 28.21 34.25 -19.57
N PHE A 713 28.70 34.66 -20.73
CA PHE A 713 27.94 35.42 -21.71
C PHE A 713 27.37 34.52 -22.79
N LEU A 714 26.04 34.38 -22.78
CA LEU A 714 25.26 33.73 -23.83
C LEU A 714 24.97 34.71 -24.97
N MET A 715 24.81 34.21 -26.19
CA MET A 715 24.45 35.03 -27.37
C MET A 715 25.42 36.19 -27.67
N ALA A 716 26.66 36.14 -27.19
CA ALA A 716 27.60 37.25 -27.27
C ALA A 716 28.53 37.22 -28.49
N LEU A 717 28.78 36.06 -29.09
CA LEU A 717 29.89 35.89 -30.04
C LEU A 717 29.81 36.77 -31.29
N HIS A 718 28.60 36.98 -31.85
CA HIS A 718 28.41 37.88 -32.99
C HIS A 718 28.78 39.35 -32.72
N ARG A 719 28.96 39.73 -31.44
CA ARG A 719 29.33 41.08 -30.97
C ARG A 719 30.52 41.03 -30.01
N LEU A 720 31.34 39.99 -30.11
CA LEU A 720 32.44 39.75 -29.19
C LEU A 720 33.38 40.96 -29.08
N LYS A 721 33.69 41.61 -30.20
CA LYS A 721 34.54 42.80 -30.27
C LYS A 721 34.00 43.97 -29.45
N GLU A 722 32.71 44.25 -29.56
CA GLU A 722 32.04 45.31 -28.80
C GLU A 722 31.96 44.95 -27.31
N LEU A 723 31.65 43.69 -26.99
CA LEU A 723 31.59 43.22 -25.60
C LEU A 723 32.95 43.32 -24.90
N VAL A 724 34.02 42.86 -25.54
CA VAL A 724 35.39 42.92 -24.99
C VAL A 724 35.83 44.37 -24.81
N ALA A 725 35.52 45.26 -25.76
CA ALA A 725 35.78 46.69 -25.62
C ALA A 725 35.01 47.30 -24.44
N SER A 726 33.76 46.88 -24.23
CA SER A 726 32.95 47.37 -23.09
C SER A 726 33.41 46.82 -21.75
N LEU A 727 33.96 45.59 -21.70
CA LEU A 727 34.49 44.99 -20.47
C LEU A 727 35.83 45.62 -20.05
N THR A 728 36.68 45.97 -21.02
CA THR A 728 38.03 46.51 -20.78
C THR A 728 38.09 48.04 -20.76
N GLY A 729 37.09 48.71 -21.33
CA GLY A 729 36.94 50.17 -21.33
C GLY A 729 36.34 50.73 -20.02
N PRO A 730 36.26 52.06 -19.89
CA PRO A 730 35.67 52.71 -18.73
C PRO A 730 34.17 52.39 -18.60
N MET A 731 33.78 51.85 -17.44
CA MET A 731 32.40 51.45 -17.16
C MET A 731 31.50 52.66 -16.91
N SER A 732 30.26 52.60 -17.40
CA SER A 732 29.28 53.70 -17.31
C SER A 732 28.69 53.90 -15.92
N ASP A 733 28.81 52.92 -15.03
CA ASP A 733 28.28 52.90 -13.66
C ASP A 733 29.36 53.14 -12.58
N GLY A 734 30.60 53.45 -12.98
CA GLY A 734 31.74 53.65 -12.07
C GLY A 734 32.36 52.35 -11.53
N GLY A 735 31.95 51.18 -12.04
CA GLY A 735 32.55 49.88 -11.70
C GLY A 735 33.98 49.71 -12.24
N ALA A 736 34.73 48.76 -11.68
CA ALA A 736 36.07 48.42 -12.15
C ALA A 736 36.01 47.71 -13.52
N SER A 737 36.87 48.11 -14.46
CA SER A 737 37.05 47.45 -15.75
C SER A 737 37.82 46.13 -15.61
N TYR A 738 37.62 45.20 -16.54
CA TYR A 738 38.32 43.93 -16.58
C TYR A 738 39.77 44.12 -17.05
N PRO A 739 40.77 43.55 -16.36
CA PRO A 739 42.13 43.50 -16.87
C PRO A 739 42.19 42.78 -18.24
N PRO A 740 42.95 43.29 -19.24
CA PRO A 740 43.11 42.60 -20.53
C PRO A 740 43.68 41.17 -20.41
N SER A 741 44.47 40.93 -19.37
CA SER A 741 45.03 39.61 -19.05
C SER A 741 44.03 38.63 -18.44
N THR A 742 42.77 39.03 -18.20
CA THR A 742 41.75 38.17 -17.61
C THR A 742 41.52 36.94 -18.50
N PRO A 743 41.65 35.72 -17.96
CA PRO A 743 41.42 34.50 -18.74
C PRO A 743 39.97 34.39 -19.19
N CYS A 744 39.78 33.88 -20.40
CA CYS A 744 38.47 33.60 -20.95
C CYS A 744 38.50 32.40 -21.91
N ALA A 745 37.34 31.81 -22.16
CA ALA A 745 37.19 30.76 -23.15
C ALA A 745 35.91 30.94 -23.96
N VAL A 746 36.02 30.78 -25.28
CA VAL A 746 34.88 30.67 -26.18
C VAL A 746 34.58 29.19 -26.38
N ILE A 747 33.34 28.78 -26.12
CA ILE A 747 32.90 27.39 -26.25
C ILE A 747 31.74 27.35 -27.24
N GLU A 748 31.98 26.68 -28.35
CA GLU A 748 31.06 26.56 -29.47
C GLU A 748 30.54 25.13 -29.57
N ARG A 749 29.26 25.00 -29.91
CA ARG A 749 28.58 23.71 -30.13
C ARG A 749 28.83 22.70 -29.01
N ALA A 750 28.70 23.17 -27.78
CA ALA A 750 28.95 22.38 -26.59
C ALA A 750 28.20 21.04 -26.60
N SER A 751 28.90 19.96 -26.25
CA SER A 751 28.41 18.57 -26.25
C SER A 751 27.97 18.00 -27.60
N CYS A 752 28.21 18.71 -28.71
CA CYS A 752 28.10 18.14 -30.05
C CYS A 752 29.44 17.51 -30.47
N PRO A 753 29.46 16.52 -31.39
CA PRO A 753 30.71 15.93 -31.88
C PRO A 753 31.71 16.95 -32.43
N ASP A 754 31.21 18.07 -32.98
CA ASP A 754 31.98 19.18 -33.52
C ASP A 754 32.13 20.37 -32.54
N GLN A 755 32.10 20.09 -31.23
CA GLN A 755 32.42 21.07 -30.18
C GLN A 755 33.79 21.70 -30.43
N ARG A 756 33.92 23.00 -30.13
CA ARG A 756 35.21 23.70 -30.16
C ARG A 756 35.38 24.59 -28.94
N VAL A 757 36.57 24.54 -28.33
CA VAL A 757 36.96 25.38 -27.19
C VAL A 757 38.18 26.21 -27.57
N ILE A 758 38.05 27.54 -27.52
CA ILE A 758 39.14 28.49 -27.74
C ILE A 758 39.48 29.12 -26.39
N ARG A 759 40.64 28.79 -25.82
CA ARG A 759 41.11 29.34 -24.54
C ARG A 759 42.07 30.49 -24.82
N SER A 760 41.83 31.64 -24.19
CA SER A 760 42.63 32.86 -24.41
C SER A 760 42.48 33.83 -23.23
N THR A 761 42.90 35.07 -23.43
CA THR A 761 42.62 36.20 -22.54
C THR A 761 41.75 37.23 -23.26
N LEU A 762 41.15 38.18 -22.51
CA LEU A 762 40.37 39.26 -23.12
C LEU A 762 41.18 40.08 -24.14
N GLU A 763 42.50 40.15 -23.98
CA GLU A 763 43.43 40.80 -24.94
C GLU A 763 43.43 40.12 -26.31
N TYR A 764 43.42 38.79 -26.37
CA TYR A 764 43.64 38.02 -27.61
C TYR A 764 42.39 37.32 -28.16
N VAL A 765 41.30 37.23 -27.39
CA VAL A 765 40.11 36.44 -27.78
C VAL A 765 39.46 36.89 -29.08
N ASN A 766 39.47 38.20 -29.38
CA ASN A 766 38.94 38.73 -30.64
C ASN A 766 39.77 38.25 -31.84
N MET A 767 41.10 38.30 -31.71
CA MET A 767 42.01 37.81 -32.76
C MET A 767 41.84 36.31 -32.97
N ALA A 768 41.73 35.54 -31.87
CA ALA A 768 41.56 34.10 -31.94
C ALA A 768 40.26 33.72 -32.69
N VAL A 769 39.14 34.38 -32.40
CA VAL A 769 37.86 34.09 -33.09
C VAL A 769 37.85 34.60 -34.54
N GLU A 770 38.52 35.72 -34.84
CA GLU A 770 38.67 36.22 -36.22
C GLU A 770 39.51 35.26 -37.08
N GLU A 771 40.59 34.69 -36.52
CA GLU A 771 41.48 33.75 -37.23
C GLU A 771 40.85 32.36 -37.39
N GLU A 772 40.22 31.82 -36.35
CA GLU A 772 39.62 30.48 -36.36
C GLU A 772 38.19 30.44 -36.97
N GLY A 773 37.58 31.61 -37.18
CA GLY A 773 36.17 31.77 -37.52
C GLY A 773 35.23 31.42 -36.35
N SER A 774 33.92 31.64 -36.51
CA SER A 774 32.91 31.31 -35.48
C SER A 774 31.92 30.23 -35.94
N ARG A 775 31.60 29.30 -35.04
CA ARG A 775 30.62 28.21 -35.21
C ARG A 775 29.49 28.37 -34.18
N PRO A 776 28.41 29.11 -34.50
CA PRO A 776 27.27 29.23 -33.58
C PRO A 776 26.50 27.88 -33.44
N PRO A 777 25.82 27.64 -32.31
CA PRO A 777 25.77 28.48 -31.11
C PRO A 777 27.04 28.36 -30.25
N GLY A 778 27.45 29.46 -29.62
CA GLY A 778 28.56 29.46 -28.68
C GLY A 778 28.43 30.55 -27.60
N LEU A 779 29.24 30.41 -26.56
CA LEU A 779 29.25 31.29 -25.39
C LEU A 779 30.68 31.69 -25.00
N LEU A 780 30.80 32.79 -24.27
CA LEU A 780 32.06 33.27 -23.72
C LEU A 780 32.04 33.10 -22.19
N VAL A 781 33.02 32.40 -21.64
CA VAL A 781 33.27 32.30 -20.20
C VAL A 781 34.45 33.21 -19.86
N VAL A 782 34.29 34.08 -18.87
CA VAL A 782 35.32 35.03 -18.42
C VAL A 782 35.56 34.86 -16.92
N GLY A 783 36.82 34.77 -16.52
CA GLY A 783 37.22 34.70 -15.13
C GLY A 783 38.39 33.73 -14.90
N ALA A 784 38.98 33.82 -13.72
CA ALA A 784 40.16 33.02 -13.36
C ALA A 784 39.89 31.50 -13.35
N VAL A 785 38.62 31.07 -13.30
CA VAL A 785 38.25 29.64 -13.39
C VAL A 785 38.67 28.99 -14.71
N CYS A 786 38.84 29.76 -15.79
CA CYS A 786 39.24 29.23 -17.09
C CYS A 786 40.65 28.59 -17.08
N GLU A 787 41.48 28.91 -16.09
CA GLU A 787 42.86 28.41 -15.96
C GLU A 787 43.07 27.42 -14.80
N VAL A 788 42.01 27.06 -14.06
CA VAL A 788 42.16 26.23 -12.84
C VAL A 788 42.58 24.80 -13.18
N LEU A 789 41.91 24.17 -14.14
CA LEU A 789 42.18 22.77 -14.53
C LEU A 789 43.13 22.68 -15.73
N GLN A 790 43.10 23.66 -16.63
CA GLN A 790 43.95 23.72 -17.82
C GLN A 790 44.48 25.14 -18.00
N LYS A 791 45.79 25.31 -17.93
CA LYS A 791 46.46 26.60 -18.08
C LYS A 791 46.91 26.82 -19.52
N LEU A 792 46.88 28.08 -19.95
CA LEU A 792 47.50 28.48 -21.21
C LEU A 792 49.02 28.28 -21.11
N GLY A 793 49.64 27.70 -22.15
CA GLY A 793 51.08 27.47 -22.18
C GLY A 793 51.87 28.79 -22.14
N LYS A 794 53.05 28.80 -21.51
CA LYS A 794 53.90 30.00 -21.44
C LYS A 794 54.22 30.52 -22.85
N GLY A 795 53.77 31.74 -23.15
CA GLY A 795 54.00 32.42 -24.44
C GLY A 795 52.97 32.12 -25.54
N GLN A 796 51.96 31.28 -25.28
CA GLN A 796 50.85 31.06 -26.21
C GLN A 796 49.78 32.14 -26.04
N LYS A 797 49.26 32.67 -27.14
CA LYS A 797 48.18 33.68 -27.14
C LYS A 797 46.79 33.06 -26.99
N TRP A 798 46.57 31.91 -27.62
CA TRP A 798 45.38 31.08 -27.44
C TRP A 798 45.69 29.61 -27.78
N VAL A 799 44.78 28.71 -27.39
CA VAL A 799 44.77 27.29 -27.74
C VAL A 799 43.37 26.91 -28.20
N VAL A 800 43.29 26.07 -29.24
CA VAL A 800 42.04 25.54 -29.77
C VAL A 800 41.97 24.03 -29.52
N GLU A 801 40.85 23.57 -28.99
CA GLU A 801 40.53 22.16 -28.79
C GLU A 801 39.26 21.85 -29.60
N ASP A 802 39.36 20.94 -30.57
CA ASP A 802 38.23 20.45 -31.35
C ASP A 802 37.78 19.07 -30.86
N GLY A 803 36.47 18.82 -30.92
CA GLY A 803 35.84 17.56 -30.56
C GLY A 803 35.24 17.55 -29.15
N PHE A 804 34.32 16.60 -28.97
CA PHE A 804 33.71 16.30 -27.68
C PHE A 804 34.08 14.87 -27.26
N GLN A 805 34.59 14.71 -26.03
CA GLN A 805 35.05 13.44 -25.44
C GLN A 805 34.51 13.25 -24.01
N GLY A 806 33.35 13.85 -23.71
CA GLY A 806 32.87 14.00 -22.34
C GLY A 806 32.03 12.84 -21.80
N LEU A 807 31.53 11.96 -22.68
CA LEU A 807 30.56 10.92 -22.32
C LEU A 807 30.89 9.53 -22.88
N ASP A 808 32.04 9.35 -23.50
CA ASP A 808 32.49 8.11 -24.17
C ASP A 808 32.50 6.88 -23.23
N VAL A 809 32.64 7.10 -21.91
CA VAL A 809 32.57 6.03 -20.89
C VAL A 809 31.17 5.41 -20.76
N LEU A 810 30.11 6.15 -21.10
CA LEU A 810 28.73 5.63 -21.07
C LEU A 810 28.48 4.67 -22.23
N ASP A 811 29.17 4.85 -23.36
CA ASP A 811 29.08 3.93 -24.50
C ASP A 811 29.67 2.54 -24.16
N ASP A 812 30.64 2.48 -23.24
CA ASP A 812 31.27 1.24 -22.76
C ASP A 812 30.56 0.57 -21.56
N MET A 813 29.68 1.28 -20.84
CA MET A 813 29.09 0.82 -19.56
C MET A 813 27.68 0.22 -19.69
N GLY A 814 27.15 0.04 -20.90
CA GLY A 814 25.85 -0.60 -21.14
C GLY A 814 25.91 -2.14 -21.08
N GLU A 815 25.02 -2.77 -20.32
CA GLU A 815 24.70 -4.19 -20.46
C GLU A 815 24.31 -4.49 -21.93
N GLY A 816 25.21 -5.13 -22.67
CA GLY A 816 24.97 -5.60 -24.04
C GLY A 816 25.21 -4.52 -25.11
N GLY A 817 26.41 -4.55 -25.70
CA GLY A 817 26.72 -3.83 -26.93
C GLY A 817 25.67 -4.06 -28.03
N ASN A 818 25.43 -3.00 -28.80
CA ASN A 818 24.61 -2.92 -30.02
C ASN A 818 23.09 -2.77 -29.85
N GLY A 819 22.63 -1.91 -28.93
CA GLY A 819 21.23 -1.45 -28.91
C GLY A 819 20.90 -0.41 -29.99
N LEU A 820 21.83 0.51 -30.28
CA LEU A 820 21.63 1.61 -31.24
C LEU A 820 21.81 1.16 -32.70
N ASP A 821 22.78 0.30 -32.99
CA ASP A 821 22.98 -0.24 -34.34
C ASP A 821 21.90 -1.27 -34.74
N ARG A 822 21.35 -2.04 -33.79
CA ARG A 822 20.19 -2.92 -34.07
C ARG A 822 18.92 -2.15 -34.40
N LEU A 823 18.73 -0.95 -33.87
CA LEU A 823 17.62 -0.06 -34.24
C LEU A 823 17.81 0.50 -35.67
N ARG A 824 19.05 0.74 -36.09
CA ARG A 824 19.38 1.10 -37.49
C ARG A 824 19.16 -0.07 -38.45
N GLU A 825 19.59 -1.28 -38.09
CA GLU A 825 19.42 -2.48 -38.93
C GLU A 825 17.98 -2.99 -38.99
N GLN A 826 17.19 -2.87 -37.93
CA GLN A 826 15.77 -3.27 -37.94
C GLN A 826 14.86 -2.28 -38.70
N LEU A 827 15.36 -1.11 -39.08
CA LEU A 827 14.62 -0.07 -39.81
C LEU A 827 14.99 0.01 -41.31
N ILE A 828 15.84 -0.90 -41.81
CA ILE A 828 16.17 -1.05 -43.23
C ILE A 828 15.70 -2.45 -43.70
N THR A 829 14.61 -2.42 -44.46
CA THR A 829 13.72 -3.47 -45.01
C THR A 829 14.38 -4.69 -45.69
N PRO A 830 13.62 -5.78 -45.92
CA PRO A 830 13.45 -6.17 -47.32
C PRO A 830 12.01 -6.55 -47.68
N GLY A 831 11.48 -5.77 -48.61
CA GLY A 831 10.30 -6.09 -49.40
C GLY A 831 10.46 -5.35 -50.71
N LEU A 832 11.36 -5.85 -51.57
CA LEU A 832 11.45 -5.52 -52.99
C LEU A 832 12.31 -6.60 -53.66
N GLU A 833 11.77 -7.14 -54.74
CA GLU A 833 12.19 -8.33 -55.46
C GLU A 833 13.58 -8.17 -56.10
N GLU A 834 14.44 -9.19 -55.94
CA GLU A 834 15.67 -9.33 -56.73
C GLU A 834 15.33 -9.74 -58.16
N ILE A 835 15.50 -8.79 -59.08
CA ILE A 835 15.80 -9.09 -60.48
C ILE A 835 17.27 -9.56 -60.53
N LYS A 836 17.47 -10.81 -60.94
CA LYS A 836 18.76 -11.33 -61.42
C LYS A 836 19.30 -10.45 -62.54
N ASP A 837 20.61 -10.21 -62.57
CA ASP A 837 21.57 -10.82 -63.50
C ASP A 837 22.96 -10.17 -63.32
N PRO A 838 24.01 -10.51 -64.10
CA PRO A 838 25.12 -11.39 -63.72
C PRO A 838 26.47 -10.63 -63.76
N PHE A 839 27.59 -11.37 -63.73
CA PHE A 839 28.98 -10.89 -63.73
C PHE A 839 29.42 -10.37 -62.34
N GLY A 840 30.33 -11.00 -61.60
CA GLY A 840 31.43 -11.86 -62.00
C GLY A 840 32.73 -11.30 -61.42
N GLY A 841 33.18 -11.88 -60.30
CA GLY A 841 34.58 -12.08 -59.90
C GLY A 841 35.53 -10.88 -59.76
N LEU A 842 36.23 -10.78 -58.62
CA LEU A 842 37.59 -11.32 -58.44
C LEU A 842 38.27 -10.75 -57.15
N LYS A 843 38.89 -11.68 -56.40
CA LYS A 843 40.18 -11.60 -55.68
C LYS A 843 40.37 -10.51 -54.59
N SER A 844 40.49 -10.90 -53.32
CA SER A 844 41.72 -11.38 -52.65
C SER A 844 42.82 -10.31 -52.51
N THR A 845 43.09 -9.85 -51.29
CA THR A 845 44.26 -10.29 -50.51
C THR A 845 44.27 -9.70 -49.10
N ARG A 846 44.66 -10.55 -48.15
CA ARG A 846 45.08 -10.19 -46.79
C ARG A 846 46.40 -9.42 -46.82
N GLY A 847 46.60 -8.53 -45.86
CA GLY A 847 47.90 -7.99 -45.50
C GLY A 847 47.83 -7.24 -44.16
N ALA A 848 48.12 -7.96 -43.08
CA ALA A 848 48.44 -7.37 -41.78
C ALA A 848 49.79 -6.64 -41.86
N VAL A 849 50.00 -5.56 -41.09
CA VAL A 849 51.15 -5.32 -40.19
C VAL A 849 50.82 -4.12 -39.28
N ALA A 850 51.22 -4.29 -38.02
CA ALA A 850 51.14 -3.43 -36.85
C ALA A 850 51.42 -1.92 -37.02
N VAL A 851 50.64 -1.09 -36.32
CA VAL A 851 51.04 -0.35 -35.09
C VAL A 851 49.84 -0.37 -34.13
#